data_AF-A0A7C6SS88-F1
#
_entry.id   AF-A0A7C6SS88-F1
#
_cell.length_a   1.000
_cell.length_b   1.000
_cell.length_c   1.000
_cell.angle_alpha   90.00
_cell.angle_beta   90.00
_cell.angle_gamma   90.00
#
_symmetry.space_group_name_H-M   'P 1'
#
loop_
_entity.id
_entity.type
_entity.pdbx_description
1 polymer ?
#
loop_
_entity_poly.entity_id
_entity_poly.type
_entity_poly.pdbx_seq_one_letter_code
_entity_poly.pdbx_strand_id
1 'polypeptide(L)'
;DLFEYQYRDIILKKIPPLVKQAKIMSQKYDVVCTNPPYKGIDDLNYKIAEYIREHYSLSKYDLYSVFIEKCIEQCDNCGFIGMITQQSWMFISIYESFRKDLIQKMLIYNILHLGPGAFEEIPGEVVQSCSFICRKIFANNYFSRCVDLTYVDEAQLKHIEYLNMLCQNNVERLYNVNINSIVSYIPESPFAYWISKKALIPFKKGFLLKKIGDPKTGMTTGNNELFTRIWYECNWLNIGLGMCNKKNALDSGKRWFPYNKGGGFRKWRGFSTHVVNWYNNGFEIKNHKKNGKKAASVRNEDKYFKECITWSAVSSYKFSCRLVNNGYIFDSGGSSLFTSKEYLKLIQGFLCSNIADYYLRLLNPTQNFQPGDIARIPVLLDEFKQKRIEIEKIVDNCLSISTTDWDSFETSWDFQRYPLLIHKGNSNTIEQAFYGWTAFAEKQFNQLKSNEEELNGIFIEIYGLQDELTPEVEDKDITIRKANKERDIKSFISYAVGCMFGRYSIDAEGLIYAGGDFKDKWKNENGQWKVRKIIKDEEGILIEDTWVDAAFVPDMDNVLPITDEEYFEDDIVSRFIEFLKVTFGEDILEENLDYIADAIGRKPSETSRQAIRRYFLRDFYKDHVQVYKKRPIYWLFDSGKQDGFKALIYMHRYDEFTVARVRTDYLHKLQKSYESEIKRLDIIIDSDVSQREKTNARKKKERILRQMEECMQYDQVIAHVANQRIKIDLDDGVKVNYAKFQGIEIPQGEGRKPLKADLLAKI
;
A
#
# COMPACT_ATOMS: atom_id res chain seq x y z
N ASP A 1 -12.30 -83.03 -15.53
CA ASP A 1 -12.78 -81.64 -15.63
C ASP A 1 -11.68 -80.80 -16.30
N LEU A 2 -11.88 -80.43 -17.57
CA LEU A 2 -10.85 -79.76 -18.38
C LEU A 2 -10.67 -78.28 -17.98
N PHE A 3 -11.70 -77.69 -17.37
CA PHE A 3 -11.70 -76.32 -16.89
C PHE A 3 -10.90 -76.19 -15.58
N GLU A 4 -11.02 -77.14 -14.65
CA GLU A 4 -10.21 -77.15 -13.42
C GLU A 4 -8.70 -77.20 -13.67
N TYR A 5 -8.26 -77.91 -14.72
CA TYR A 5 -6.83 -78.03 -15.06
C TYR A 5 -6.24 -76.70 -15.58
N GLN A 6 -7.01 -75.95 -16.38
CA GLN A 6 -6.59 -74.61 -16.84
C GLN A 6 -6.51 -73.59 -15.71
N TYR A 7 -7.45 -73.63 -14.76
CA TYR A 7 -7.38 -72.78 -13.57
C TYR A 7 -6.19 -73.15 -12.67
N ARG A 8 -5.89 -74.45 -12.51
CA ARG A 8 -4.74 -74.93 -11.73
C ARG A 8 -3.41 -74.40 -12.29
N ASP A 9 -3.20 -74.45 -13.60
CA ASP A 9 -1.96 -73.98 -14.23
C ASP A 9 -1.81 -72.45 -14.16
N ILE A 10 -2.92 -71.70 -14.26
CA ILE A 10 -2.92 -70.25 -14.06
C ILE A 10 -2.60 -69.90 -12.60
N ILE A 11 -3.19 -70.62 -11.65
CA ILE A 11 -2.99 -70.42 -10.20
C ILE A 11 -1.55 -70.76 -9.81
N LEU A 12 -0.99 -71.89 -10.27
CA LEU A 12 0.38 -72.29 -10.00
C LEU A 12 1.41 -71.29 -10.54
N LYS A 13 1.09 -70.58 -11.64
CA LYS A 13 1.93 -69.49 -12.17
C LYS A 13 1.79 -68.19 -11.38
N LYS A 14 0.61 -67.90 -10.81
CA LYS A 14 0.33 -66.64 -10.09
C LYS A 14 0.63 -66.69 -8.59
N ILE A 15 0.50 -67.84 -7.94
CA ILE A 15 0.72 -68.00 -6.49
C ILE A 15 2.14 -67.65 -6.07
N PRO A 16 3.23 -68.14 -6.70
CA PRO A 16 4.57 -67.84 -6.22
C PRO A 16 4.91 -66.33 -6.24
N PRO A 17 4.58 -65.56 -7.30
CA PRO A 17 4.67 -64.10 -7.26
C PRO A 17 3.83 -63.44 -6.16
N LEU A 18 2.60 -63.90 -5.92
CA LEU A 18 1.72 -63.37 -4.86
C LEU A 18 2.25 -63.68 -3.47
N VAL A 19 2.77 -64.88 -3.23
CA VAL A 19 3.40 -65.28 -1.95
C VAL A 19 4.68 -64.47 -1.73
N LYS A 20 5.49 -64.28 -2.78
CA LYS A 20 6.68 -63.41 -2.72
C LYS A 20 6.28 -61.97 -2.38
N GLN A 21 5.25 -61.44 -3.03
CA GLN A 21 4.74 -60.10 -2.76
C GLN A 21 4.20 -59.99 -1.33
N ALA A 22 3.40 -60.95 -0.86
CA ALA A 22 2.88 -60.97 0.50
C ALA A 22 4.02 -61.00 1.53
N LYS A 23 5.04 -61.84 1.31
CA LYS A 23 6.22 -61.92 2.18
C LYS A 23 7.00 -60.60 2.22
N ILE A 24 7.22 -59.97 1.08
CA ILE A 24 7.85 -58.64 0.98
C ILE A 24 7.01 -57.58 1.72
N MET A 25 5.69 -57.59 1.54
CA MET A 25 4.82 -56.58 2.14
C MET A 25 4.60 -56.79 3.65
N SER A 26 4.73 -58.02 4.16
CA SER A 26 4.51 -58.36 5.57
C SER A 26 5.76 -58.31 6.43
N GLN A 27 6.96 -58.43 5.84
CA GLN A 27 8.20 -58.45 6.63
C GLN A 27 8.56 -57.05 7.15
N LYS A 28 9.39 -57.04 8.20
CA LYS A 28 10.06 -55.84 8.69
C LYS A 28 11.49 -55.78 8.16
N TYR A 29 12.08 -54.59 8.20
CA TYR A 29 13.39 -54.30 7.61
C TYR A 29 14.24 -53.46 8.57
N ASP A 30 15.54 -53.77 8.66
CA ASP A 30 16.52 -52.95 9.38
C ASP A 30 16.71 -51.56 8.78
N VAL A 31 16.56 -51.45 7.45
CA VAL A 31 16.65 -50.20 6.69
C VAL A 31 15.50 -50.12 5.71
N VAL A 32 14.72 -49.05 5.78
CA VAL A 32 13.67 -48.72 4.81
C VAL A 32 14.06 -47.43 4.12
N CYS A 33 14.19 -47.44 2.79
CA CYS A 33 14.44 -46.22 2.03
C CYS A 33 13.54 -46.10 0.81
N THR A 34 13.08 -44.89 0.50
CA THR A 34 12.19 -44.66 -0.65
C THR A 34 12.12 -43.20 -1.07
N ASN A 35 11.74 -42.99 -2.33
CA ASN A 35 11.21 -41.74 -2.86
C ASN A 35 9.72 -42.00 -3.13
N PRO A 36 8.81 -41.67 -2.19
CA PRO A 36 7.40 -41.99 -2.33
C PRO A 36 6.73 -41.07 -3.37
N PRO A 37 5.58 -41.47 -3.93
CA PRO A 37 4.81 -40.62 -4.84
C PRO A 37 4.30 -39.35 -4.15
N TYR A 38 4.38 -38.21 -4.84
CA TYR A 38 3.90 -36.90 -4.38
C TYR A 38 2.54 -36.62 -4.98
N LYS A 39 1.47 -36.78 -4.19
CA LYS A 39 0.10 -36.62 -4.69
C LYS A 39 -0.87 -36.35 -3.55
N GLY A 40 -1.68 -35.31 -3.72
CA GLY A 40 -2.76 -34.98 -2.80
C GLY A 40 -3.78 -36.13 -2.74
N ILE A 41 -4.29 -36.41 -1.52
CA ILE A 41 -5.22 -37.53 -1.32
C ILE A 41 -6.54 -37.34 -2.08
N ASP A 42 -6.97 -36.09 -2.28
CA ASP A 42 -8.18 -35.77 -3.04
C ASP A 42 -8.04 -36.07 -4.54
N ASP A 43 -6.82 -36.24 -5.07
CA ASP A 43 -6.55 -36.62 -6.46
C ASP A 43 -6.51 -38.15 -6.67
N LEU A 44 -6.74 -38.93 -5.61
CA LEU A 44 -6.79 -40.39 -5.65
C LEU A 44 -8.21 -40.90 -5.88
N ASN A 45 -8.34 -42.17 -6.26
CA ASN A 45 -9.66 -42.82 -6.33
C ASN A 45 -10.34 -42.78 -4.96
N TYR A 46 -11.66 -42.54 -4.95
CA TYR A 46 -12.48 -42.44 -3.73
C TYR A 46 -12.19 -43.55 -2.70
N LYS A 47 -12.10 -44.81 -3.14
CA LYS A 47 -11.87 -45.95 -2.22
C LYS A 47 -10.50 -45.87 -1.52
N ILE A 48 -9.48 -45.43 -2.24
CA ILE A 48 -8.12 -45.28 -1.68
C ILE A 48 -8.09 -44.07 -0.75
N ALA A 49 -8.71 -42.96 -1.16
CA ALA A 49 -8.79 -41.76 -0.33
C ALA A 49 -9.55 -42.01 0.99
N GLU A 50 -10.65 -42.75 0.94
CA GLU A 50 -11.42 -43.15 2.12
C GLU A 50 -10.59 -44.05 3.05
N TYR A 51 -9.95 -45.10 2.51
CA TYR A 51 -9.04 -45.96 3.26
C TYR A 51 -7.92 -45.17 3.96
N ILE A 52 -7.30 -44.21 3.25
CA ILE A 52 -6.24 -43.36 3.82
C ILE A 52 -6.80 -42.48 4.96
N ARG A 53 -7.96 -41.87 4.77
CA ARG A 53 -8.57 -41.01 5.80
C ARG A 53 -8.97 -41.80 7.06
N GLU A 54 -9.35 -43.07 6.90
CA GLU A 54 -9.71 -43.97 8.00
C GLU A 54 -8.48 -44.49 8.76
N HIS A 55 -7.44 -44.92 8.05
CA HIS A 55 -6.29 -45.62 8.67
C HIS A 55 -5.08 -44.72 8.97
N TYR A 56 -4.93 -43.58 8.27
CA TYR A 56 -3.76 -42.69 8.35
C TYR A 56 -4.15 -41.29 8.80
N SER A 57 -4.93 -41.21 9.88
CA SER A 57 -5.62 -39.97 10.29
C SER A 57 -4.72 -38.74 10.50
N LEU A 58 -3.45 -38.95 10.87
CA LEU A 58 -2.45 -37.89 11.08
C LEU A 58 -1.71 -37.50 9.79
N SER A 59 -1.49 -38.43 8.87
CA SER A 59 -0.66 -38.26 7.67
C SER A 59 -1.45 -38.19 6.35
N LYS A 60 -2.79 -38.20 6.41
CA LYS A 60 -3.76 -38.20 5.29
C LYS A 60 -3.79 -36.99 4.35
N TYR A 61 -2.78 -36.12 4.33
CA TYR A 61 -2.83 -34.87 3.55
C TYR A 61 -2.13 -35.01 2.19
N ASP A 62 -1.04 -35.78 2.14
CA ASP A 62 -0.38 -36.18 0.90
C ASP A 62 0.02 -37.67 0.99
N LEU A 63 0.15 -38.31 -0.17
CA LEU A 63 0.60 -39.69 -0.22
C LEU A 63 2.03 -39.84 0.32
N TYR A 64 2.94 -38.87 0.11
CA TYR A 64 4.29 -38.99 0.68
C TYR A 64 4.26 -39.09 2.20
N SER A 65 3.36 -38.37 2.90
CA SER A 65 3.29 -38.40 4.36
C SER A 65 2.70 -39.70 4.88
N VAL A 66 1.74 -40.29 4.16
CA VAL A 66 1.26 -41.65 4.43
C VAL A 66 2.39 -42.66 4.31
N PHE A 67 3.25 -42.51 3.31
CA PHE A 67 4.42 -43.36 3.14
C PHE A 67 5.46 -43.20 4.24
N ILE A 68 5.61 -42.02 4.85
CA ILE A 68 6.45 -41.86 6.05
C ILE A 68 5.95 -42.77 7.17
N GLU A 69 4.64 -42.70 7.48
CA GLU A 69 4.03 -43.57 8.50
C GLU A 69 4.14 -45.06 8.13
N LYS A 70 3.95 -45.40 6.84
CA LYS A 70 4.09 -46.77 6.37
C LYS A 70 5.52 -47.31 6.47
N CYS A 71 6.52 -46.49 6.16
CA CYS A 71 7.92 -46.85 6.34
C CYS A 71 8.27 -47.07 7.81
N ILE A 72 7.68 -46.27 8.72
CA ILE A 72 7.81 -46.47 10.16
C ILE A 72 7.21 -47.81 10.59
N GLU A 73 6.04 -48.17 10.07
CA GLU A 73 5.45 -49.48 10.32
C GLU A 73 6.39 -50.60 9.85
N GLN A 74 6.95 -50.51 8.64
CA GLN A 74 7.78 -51.56 8.03
C GLN A 74 9.21 -51.65 8.57
N CYS A 75 9.68 -50.64 9.30
CA CYS A 75 11.01 -50.65 9.90
C CYS A 75 11.03 -51.41 11.23
N ASP A 76 12.08 -52.20 11.48
CA ASP A 76 12.32 -52.83 12.77
C ASP A 76 12.71 -51.81 13.85
N ASN A 77 12.55 -52.18 15.12
CA ASN A 77 12.98 -51.34 16.23
C ASN A 77 14.48 -51.05 16.11
N CYS A 78 14.88 -49.80 16.38
CA CYS A 78 16.25 -49.30 16.20
C CYS A 78 16.77 -49.27 14.74
N GLY A 79 15.95 -49.66 13.74
CA GLY A 79 16.28 -49.58 12.33
C GLY A 79 16.26 -48.14 11.78
N PHE A 80 16.72 -47.98 10.54
CA PHE A 80 16.86 -46.68 9.87
C PHE A 80 15.81 -46.50 8.77
N ILE A 81 15.36 -45.26 8.62
CA ILE A 81 14.45 -44.82 7.56
C ILE A 81 15.10 -43.67 6.81
N GLY A 82 15.33 -43.81 5.50
CA GLY A 82 15.88 -42.76 4.65
C GLY A 82 14.92 -42.39 3.54
N MET A 83 14.43 -41.16 3.52
CA MET A 83 13.43 -40.75 2.53
C MET A 83 13.76 -39.39 1.94
N ILE A 84 13.39 -39.20 0.68
CA ILE A 84 13.21 -37.88 0.06
C ILE A 84 11.71 -37.64 -0.09
N THR A 85 11.22 -36.48 0.33
CA THR A 85 9.78 -36.12 0.31
C THR A 85 9.62 -34.63 -0.01
N GLN A 86 8.38 -34.15 -0.18
CA GLN A 86 8.16 -32.69 -0.14
C GLN A 86 8.40 -32.13 1.27
N GLN A 87 8.89 -30.90 1.38
CA GLN A 87 9.24 -30.28 2.68
C GLN A 87 8.03 -29.78 3.49
N SER A 88 6.83 -29.76 2.92
CA SER A 88 5.63 -29.14 3.52
C SER A 88 5.25 -29.75 4.89
N TRP A 89 5.52 -31.04 5.12
CA TRP A 89 5.26 -31.67 6.42
C TRP A 89 6.13 -31.13 7.56
N MET A 90 7.26 -30.49 7.25
CA MET A 90 8.16 -29.89 8.26
C MET A 90 7.58 -28.61 8.86
N PHE A 91 6.73 -27.88 8.12
CA PHE A 91 6.37 -26.50 8.48
C PHE A 91 4.86 -26.24 8.58
N ILE A 92 4.04 -26.84 7.70
CA ILE A 92 2.62 -26.45 7.59
C ILE A 92 1.81 -26.94 8.79
N SER A 93 0.92 -26.09 9.31
CA SER A 93 0.09 -26.35 10.50
C SER A 93 -0.77 -27.61 10.43
N ILE A 94 -1.27 -28.00 9.25
CA ILE A 94 -2.07 -29.23 9.07
C ILE A 94 -1.33 -30.49 9.52
N TYR A 95 0.01 -30.48 9.44
CA TYR A 95 0.89 -31.57 9.86
C TYR A 95 1.37 -31.46 11.32
N GLU A 96 0.84 -30.53 12.13
CA GLU A 96 1.25 -30.36 13.53
C GLU A 96 1.14 -31.66 14.34
N SER A 97 -0.03 -32.31 14.28
CA SER A 97 -0.28 -33.54 15.03
C SER A 97 0.61 -34.68 14.54
N PHE A 98 0.86 -34.74 13.23
CA PHE A 98 1.79 -35.70 12.62
C PHE A 98 3.22 -35.49 13.11
N ARG A 99 3.72 -34.25 13.13
CA ARG A 99 5.06 -33.94 13.64
C ARG A 99 5.24 -34.33 15.12
N LYS A 100 4.24 -34.03 15.95
CA LYS A 100 4.24 -34.40 17.38
C LYS A 100 4.30 -35.91 17.59
N ASP A 101 3.54 -36.67 16.81
CA ASP A 101 3.58 -38.14 16.83
C ASP A 101 4.92 -38.68 16.30
N LEU A 102 5.43 -38.11 15.22
CA LEU A 102 6.68 -38.53 14.59
C LEU A 102 7.86 -38.46 15.55
N ILE A 103 8.03 -37.34 16.28
CA ILE A 103 9.16 -37.17 17.21
C ILE A 103 9.07 -38.05 18.48
N GLN A 104 7.88 -38.60 18.77
CA GLN A 104 7.70 -39.56 19.86
C GLN A 104 8.07 -40.98 19.44
N LYS A 105 7.93 -41.30 18.15
CA LYS A 105 8.23 -42.63 17.59
C LYS A 105 9.64 -42.73 17.02
N MET A 106 10.20 -41.62 16.56
CA MET A 106 11.41 -41.58 15.75
C MET A 106 12.41 -40.55 16.27
N LEU A 107 13.69 -40.90 16.15
CA LEU A 107 14.81 -39.99 16.28
C LEU A 107 15.17 -39.48 14.88
N ILE A 108 15.01 -38.19 14.65
CA ILE A 108 15.52 -37.55 13.42
C ILE A 108 17.04 -37.44 13.54
N TYR A 109 17.78 -38.14 12.67
CA TYR A 109 19.23 -38.19 12.71
C TYR A 109 19.84 -37.02 11.92
N ASN A 110 19.39 -36.84 10.67
CA ASN A 110 19.77 -35.70 9.84
C ASN A 110 18.64 -35.26 8.91
N ILE A 111 18.72 -34.01 8.47
CA ILE A 111 17.85 -33.40 7.47
C ILE A 111 18.74 -32.67 6.46
N LEU A 112 18.50 -32.90 5.18
CA LEU A 112 18.96 -32.07 4.07
C LEU A 112 17.73 -31.34 3.52
N HIS A 113 17.63 -30.05 3.81
CA HIS A 113 16.55 -29.21 3.30
C HIS A 113 16.95 -28.72 1.91
N LEU A 114 16.41 -29.39 0.89
CA LEU A 114 16.83 -29.18 -0.49
C LEU A 114 16.08 -28.01 -1.11
N GLY A 115 14.79 -27.82 -0.85
CA GLY A 115 14.00 -26.79 -1.53
C GLY A 115 13.79 -27.10 -3.03
N PRO A 116 13.63 -26.08 -3.88
CA PRO A 116 13.45 -26.26 -5.32
C PRO A 116 14.74 -26.75 -6.01
N GLY A 117 14.63 -27.17 -7.27
CA GLY A 117 15.81 -27.57 -8.06
C GLY A 117 16.54 -28.82 -7.55
N ALA A 118 15.86 -29.68 -6.77
CA ALA A 118 16.45 -30.90 -6.22
C ALA A 118 16.58 -32.05 -7.25
N PHE A 119 15.81 -31.99 -8.34
CA PHE A 119 15.79 -32.98 -9.41
C PHE A 119 16.14 -32.31 -10.74
N GLU A 120 17.12 -32.83 -11.48
CA GLU A 120 17.57 -32.27 -12.77
C GLU A 120 16.44 -32.19 -13.82
N GLU A 121 15.51 -33.14 -13.76
CA GLU A 121 14.41 -33.30 -14.71
C GLU A 121 13.19 -32.39 -14.43
N ILE A 122 13.15 -31.75 -13.25
CA ILE A 122 12.02 -30.93 -12.81
C ILE A 122 12.46 -29.46 -12.72
N PRO A 123 12.16 -28.62 -13.72
CA PRO A 123 12.54 -27.22 -13.69
C PRO A 123 11.71 -26.42 -12.67
N GLY A 124 12.37 -25.48 -11.98
CA GLY A 124 11.75 -24.46 -11.14
C GLY A 124 11.24 -24.95 -9.77
N GLU A 125 10.26 -24.22 -9.22
CA GLU A 125 9.72 -24.43 -7.86
C GLU A 125 8.59 -25.46 -7.78
N VAL A 126 8.40 -26.28 -8.82
CA VAL A 126 7.29 -27.24 -8.90
C VAL A 126 7.32 -28.25 -7.75
N VAL A 127 8.51 -28.60 -7.28
CA VAL A 127 8.70 -29.52 -6.14
C VAL A 127 9.72 -28.93 -5.17
N GLN A 128 9.30 -28.72 -3.93
CA GLN A 128 10.18 -28.29 -2.83
C GLN A 128 10.48 -29.49 -1.93
N SER A 129 11.73 -29.97 -1.98
CA SER A 129 12.09 -31.29 -1.41
C SER A 129 12.88 -31.19 -0.11
N CYS A 130 12.77 -32.23 0.72
CA CYS A 130 13.72 -32.50 1.80
C CYS A 130 14.10 -33.98 1.79
N SER A 131 15.35 -34.27 2.15
CA SER A 131 15.82 -35.63 2.41
C SER A 131 16.16 -35.76 3.88
N PHE A 132 15.86 -36.90 4.50
CA PHE A 132 16.09 -37.09 5.93
C PHE A 132 16.36 -38.55 6.27
N ILE A 133 17.15 -38.74 7.34
CA ILE A 133 17.35 -40.05 7.96
C ILE A 133 16.75 -40.01 9.36
N CYS A 134 15.89 -40.97 9.65
CA CYS A 134 15.34 -41.23 10.97
C CYS A 134 15.81 -42.60 11.48
N ARG A 135 15.83 -42.76 12.80
CA ARG A 135 16.00 -44.05 13.47
C ARG A 135 14.77 -44.35 14.31
N LYS A 136 14.25 -45.58 14.26
CA LYS A 136 13.04 -45.99 14.99
C LYS A 136 13.35 -46.25 16.47
N ILE A 137 13.65 -45.17 17.16
CA ILE A 137 13.95 -45.09 18.58
C ILE A 137 13.55 -43.69 19.08
N PHE A 138 13.04 -43.59 20.30
CA PHE A 138 12.84 -42.31 20.94
C PHE A 138 14.12 -41.85 21.65
N ALA A 139 14.57 -40.62 21.39
CA ALA A 139 15.68 -40.00 22.10
C ALA A 139 15.45 -38.50 22.27
N ASN A 140 15.30 -38.05 23.52
CA ASN A 140 14.88 -36.67 23.79
C ASN A 140 16.00 -35.63 23.63
N ASN A 141 17.26 -36.00 23.83
CA ASN A 141 18.40 -35.08 23.93
C ASN A 141 19.40 -35.21 22.76
N TYR A 142 18.98 -35.80 21.64
CA TYR A 142 19.83 -35.91 20.47
C TYR A 142 19.92 -34.58 19.71
N PHE A 143 21.08 -34.30 19.13
CA PHE A 143 21.30 -33.14 18.26
C PHE A 143 21.34 -33.62 16.81
N SER A 144 20.25 -33.37 16.11
CA SER A 144 20.09 -33.65 14.69
C SER A 144 20.93 -32.68 13.86
N ARG A 145 21.61 -33.20 12.85
CA ARG A 145 22.33 -32.37 11.87
C ARG A 145 21.40 -31.98 10.74
N CYS A 146 21.11 -30.70 10.61
CA CYS A 146 20.29 -30.15 9.54
C CYS A 146 21.16 -29.28 8.62
N VAL A 147 21.03 -29.46 7.31
CA VAL A 147 21.74 -28.64 6.31
C VAL A 147 20.71 -27.95 5.43
N ASP A 148 20.86 -26.63 5.30
CA ASP A 148 20.04 -25.82 4.41
C ASP A 148 20.72 -25.62 3.05
N LEU A 149 20.08 -26.10 1.98
CA LEU A 149 20.51 -25.96 0.59
C LEU A 149 19.44 -25.28 -0.28
N THR A 150 18.44 -24.62 0.32
CA THR A 150 17.30 -24.05 -0.42
C THR A 150 17.66 -22.83 -1.27
N TYR A 151 18.86 -22.26 -1.08
CA TYR A 151 19.37 -21.08 -1.80
C TYR A 151 20.10 -21.43 -3.10
N VAL A 152 20.31 -22.72 -3.37
CA VAL A 152 20.98 -23.20 -4.58
C VAL A 152 19.90 -23.71 -5.52
N ASP A 153 19.81 -23.22 -6.76
CA ASP A 153 18.68 -23.57 -7.63
C ASP A 153 18.94 -24.78 -8.55
N GLU A 154 20.15 -25.36 -8.51
CA GLU A 154 20.55 -26.46 -9.38
C GLU A 154 20.99 -27.71 -8.60
N ALA A 155 20.50 -28.88 -9.02
CA ALA A 155 20.73 -30.15 -8.34
C ALA A 155 22.22 -30.50 -8.21
N GLN A 156 23.01 -30.28 -9.28
CA GLN A 156 24.45 -30.55 -9.29
C GLN A 156 25.21 -29.62 -8.34
N LEU A 157 24.84 -28.34 -8.32
CA LEU A 157 25.44 -27.36 -7.42
C LEU A 157 25.11 -27.66 -5.95
N LYS A 158 23.90 -28.16 -5.63
CA LYS A 158 23.56 -28.59 -4.26
C LYS A 158 24.50 -29.68 -3.75
N HIS A 159 24.87 -30.63 -4.62
CA HIS A 159 25.82 -31.69 -4.27
C HIS A 159 27.21 -31.12 -3.98
N ILE A 160 27.72 -30.27 -4.87
CA ILE A 160 29.02 -29.61 -4.71
C ILE A 160 29.05 -28.79 -3.42
N GLU A 161 28.00 -28.00 -3.18
CA GLU A 161 27.91 -27.12 -2.02
C GLU A 161 27.86 -27.91 -0.71
N TYR A 162 27.09 -29.00 -0.67
CA TYR A 162 27.07 -29.91 0.48
C TYR A 162 28.47 -30.48 0.79
N LEU A 163 29.21 -30.92 -0.24
CA LEU A 163 30.58 -31.41 -0.05
C LEU A 163 31.54 -30.30 0.39
N ASN A 164 31.41 -29.10 -0.17
CA ASN A 164 32.22 -27.94 0.23
C ASN A 164 31.98 -27.58 1.70
N MET A 165 30.73 -27.59 2.17
CA MET A 165 30.41 -27.36 3.59
C MET A 165 31.10 -28.36 4.52
N LEU A 166 31.17 -29.64 4.12
CA LEU A 166 31.85 -30.68 4.90
C LEU A 166 33.38 -30.54 4.89
N CYS A 167 33.96 -30.11 3.77
CA CYS A 167 35.42 -30.06 3.57
C CYS A 167 36.06 -28.74 4.02
N GLN A 168 35.36 -27.61 3.89
CA GLN A 168 35.92 -26.27 4.08
C GLN A 168 35.60 -25.64 5.44
N ASN A 169 34.97 -26.38 6.37
CA ASN A 169 34.44 -25.85 7.64
C ASN A 169 33.49 -24.65 7.45
N ASN A 170 32.84 -24.53 6.29
CA ASN A 170 31.77 -23.54 6.10
C ASN A 170 30.50 -24.05 6.79
N VAL A 171 30.26 -23.56 8.01
CA VAL A 171 29.21 -24.05 8.93
C VAL A 171 27.97 -23.16 8.99
N GLU A 172 27.89 -22.10 8.19
CA GLU A 172 26.85 -21.06 8.33
C GLU A 172 25.42 -21.63 8.19
N ARG A 173 25.24 -22.64 7.33
CA ARG A 173 23.96 -23.32 7.06
C ARG A 173 23.90 -24.77 7.56
N LEU A 174 24.85 -25.13 8.44
CA LEU A 174 24.90 -26.41 9.12
C LEU A 174 24.46 -26.21 10.58
N TYR A 175 23.31 -26.81 10.91
CA TYR A 175 22.68 -26.66 12.21
C TYR A 175 22.75 -27.97 12.98
N ASN A 176 23.22 -27.91 14.23
CA ASN A 176 23.15 -29.03 15.16
C ASN A 176 22.12 -28.70 16.24
N VAL A 177 20.91 -29.25 16.10
CA VAL A 177 19.75 -28.85 16.92
C VAL A 177 18.99 -30.02 17.50
N ASN A 178 18.38 -29.78 18.65
CA ASN A 178 17.45 -30.72 19.25
C ASN A 178 16.04 -30.47 18.68
N ILE A 179 15.66 -31.25 17.66
CA ILE A 179 14.35 -31.10 16.98
C ILE A 179 13.19 -31.28 17.96
N ASN A 180 13.29 -32.23 18.90
CA ASN A 180 12.25 -32.47 19.90
C ASN A 180 11.91 -31.22 20.71
N SER A 181 12.92 -30.46 21.13
CA SER A 181 12.73 -29.19 21.82
C SER A 181 12.01 -28.17 20.94
N ILE A 182 12.42 -28.02 19.68
CA ILE A 182 11.80 -27.05 18.75
C ILE A 182 10.32 -27.37 18.57
N VAL A 183 10.01 -28.63 18.24
CA VAL A 183 8.64 -29.14 18.03
C VAL A 183 7.79 -29.01 19.30
N SER A 184 8.40 -29.13 20.48
CA SER A 184 7.66 -29.07 21.75
C SER A 184 7.27 -27.65 22.16
N TYR A 185 8.10 -26.64 21.85
CA TYR A 185 7.91 -25.28 22.38
C TYR A 185 7.39 -24.27 21.35
N ILE A 186 7.67 -24.46 20.06
CA ILE A 186 7.19 -23.53 19.03
C ILE A 186 5.73 -23.87 18.68
N PRO A 187 4.80 -22.89 18.67
CA PRO A 187 3.41 -23.08 18.25
C PRO A 187 3.31 -23.71 16.86
N GLU A 188 2.34 -24.60 16.66
CA GLU A 188 2.20 -25.42 15.45
C GLU A 188 3.36 -26.40 15.20
N SER A 189 4.35 -26.44 16.09
CA SER A 189 5.43 -27.44 16.13
C SER A 189 6.25 -27.58 14.83
N PRO A 190 6.67 -26.50 14.13
CA PRO A 190 7.46 -26.60 12.92
C PRO A 190 8.89 -27.12 13.21
N PHE A 191 9.53 -27.70 12.20
CA PHE A 191 10.95 -28.09 12.25
C PHE A 191 11.83 -26.88 11.89
N ALA A 192 11.67 -25.76 12.62
CA ALA A 192 12.44 -24.53 12.44
C ALA A 192 13.88 -24.69 12.95
N TYR A 193 14.66 -25.57 12.32
CA TYR A 193 15.98 -26.01 12.77
C TYR A 193 17.05 -24.91 12.77
N TRP A 194 16.79 -23.77 12.13
CA TRP A 194 17.66 -22.60 12.14
C TRP A 194 17.48 -21.71 13.39
N ILE A 195 16.51 -22.00 14.26
CA ILE A 195 16.30 -21.22 15.49
C ILE A 195 17.50 -21.35 16.44
N SER A 196 17.97 -20.21 16.95
CA SER A 196 19.03 -20.22 17.95
C SER A 196 18.52 -20.75 19.31
N LYS A 197 19.43 -21.26 20.14
CA LYS A 197 19.07 -21.71 21.50
C LYS A 197 18.46 -20.57 22.33
N LYS A 198 18.96 -19.34 22.14
CA LYS A 198 18.47 -18.15 22.82
C LYS A 198 17.08 -17.75 22.32
N ALA A 199 16.86 -17.77 21.00
CA ALA A 199 15.56 -17.47 20.37
C ALA A 199 14.45 -18.48 20.74
N LEU A 200 14.80 -19.68 21.21
CA LEU A 200 13.81 -20.63 21.71
C LEU A 200 13.33 -20.31 23.14
N ILE A 201 14.10 -19.56 23.94
CA ILE A 201 13.79 -19.28 25.35
C ILE A 201 12.45 -18.52 25.53
N PRO A 202 12.13 -17.49 24.72
CA PRO A 202 10.86 -16.78 24.84
C PRO A 202 9.63 -17.65 24.61
N PHE A 203 9.71 -18.69 23.76
CA PHE A 203 8.63 -19.67 23.61
C PHE A 203 8.44 -20.54 24.86
N LYS A 204 9.49 -20.73 25.67
CA LYS A 204 9.44 -21.53 26.91
C LYS A 204 8.94 -20.71 28.11
N LYS A 205 9.37 -19.45 28.20
CA LYS A 205 9.17 -18.59 29.38
C LYS A 205 8.07 -17.54 29.20
N GLY A 206 7.87 -17.06 27.98
CA GLY A 206 6.95 -15.97 27.67
C GLY A 206 5.53 -16.45 27.35
N PHE A 207 4.71 -15.49 26.93
CA PHE A 207 3.36 -15.74 26.44
C PHE A 207 3.29 -15.50 24.94
N LEU A 208 2.40 -16.20 24.24
CA LEU A 208 2.10 -15.87 22.85
C LEU A 208 1.28 -14.58 22.78
N LEU A 209 1.53 -13.75 21.78
CA LEU A 209 0.85 -12.45 21.61
C LEU A 209 -0.68 -12.55 21.67
N LYS A 210 -1.27 -13.67 21.20
CA LYS A 210 -2.71 -13.95 21.29
C LYS A 210 -3.30 -13.93 22.71
N LYS A 211 -2.47 -14.01 23.75
CA LYS A 211 -2.90 -13.92 25.16
C LYS A 211 -3.10 -12.48 25.64
N ILE A 212 -2.48 -11.52 24.98
CA ILE A 212 -2.51 -10.09 25.37
C ILE A 212 -3.12 -9.20 24.28
N GLY A 213 -3.26 -9.68 23.05
CA GLY A 213 -3.96 -9.00 21.98
C GLY A 213 -4.74 -9.97 21.11
N ASP A 214 -5.65 -9.43 20.33
CA ASP A 214 -6.56 -10.16 19.46
C ASP A 214 -6.32 -9.74 17.99
N PRO A 215 -5.39 -10.38 17.28
CA PRO A 215 -5.16 -10.13 15.87
C PRO A 215 -6.36 -10.65 15.05
N LYS A 216 -6.93 -9.79 14.21
CA LYS A 216 -8.14 -10.05 13.42
C LYS A 216 -7.97 -9.58 11.97
N THR A 217 -8.63 -10.29 11.07
CA THR A 217 -8.85 -9.84 9.68
C THR A 217 -10.13 -9.03 9.57
N GLY A 218 -10.15 -8.04 8.68
CA GLY A 218 -11.30 -7.18 8.47
C GLY A 218 -12.33 -7.74 7.50
N MET A 219 -13.14 -6.82 6.95
CA MET A 219 -14.19 -7.11 5.98
C MET A 219 -13.64 -7.26 4.55
N THR A 220 -14.35 -8.00 3.71
CA THR A 220 -14.30 -7.85 2.24
C THR A 220 -15.59 -7.22 1.74
N THR A 221 -15.49 -6.15 0.95
CA THR A 221 -16.66 -5.39 0.46
C THR A 221 -17.42 -6.08 -0.67
N GLY A 222 -16.82 -7.07 -1.35
CA GLY A 222 -17.37 -7.73 -2.53
C GLY A 222 -17.31 -6.90 -3.83
N ASN A 223 -17.24 -5.57 -3.72
CA ASN A 223 -17.02 -4.64 -4.83
C ASN A 223 -16.36 -3.34 -4.33
N ASN A 224 -15.03 -3.24 -4.48
CA ASN A 224 -14.28 -2.06 -4.04
C ASN A 224 -14.62 -0.81 -4.85
N GLU A 225 -14.93 -0.93 -6.14
CA GLU A 225 -15.26 0.22 -7.00
C GLU A 225 -16.57 0.88 -6.59
N LEU A 226 -17.51 0.10 -6.04
CA LEU A 226 -18.77 0.63 -5.54
C LEU A 226 -18.65 1.19 -4.11
N PHE A 227 -17.96 0.48 -3.22
CA PHE A 227 -18.05 0.74 -1.78
C PHE A 227 -16.83 1.41 -1.15
N THR A 228 -15.75 1.63 -1.90
CA THR A 228 -14.55 2.29 -1.36
C THR A 228 -14.15 3.49 -2.18
N ARG A 229 -13.68 4.55 -1.51
CA ARG A 229 -13.20 5.79 -2.11
C ARG A 229 -11.90 6.22 -1.44
N ILE A 230 -11.14 7.08 -2.09
CA ILE A 230 -10.17 7.93 -1.40
C ILE A 230 -10.93 9.15 -0.90
N TRP A 231 -10.59 9.64 0.31
CA TRP A 231 -11.39 10.64 1.01
C TRP A 231 -11.66 11.91 0.17
N TYR A 232 -10.66 12.37 -0.59
CA TYR A 232 -10.76 13.58 -1.40
C TYR A 232 -11.68 13.41 -2.62
N GLU A 233 -12.17 12.21 -2.92
CA GLU A 233 -13.14 12.03 -4.01
C GLU A 233 -14.56 12.42 -3.58
N CYS A 234 -14.87 12.27 -2.29
CA CYS A 234 -16.23 12.35 -1.77
C CYS A 234 -16.60 13.79 -1.38
N ASN A 235 -17.89 14.01 -1.12
CA ASN A 235 -18.31 15.21 -0.42
C ASN A 235 -17.81 15.12 1.03
N TRP A 236 -16.99 16.07 1.47
CA TRP A 236 -16.44 16.11 2.83
C TRP A 236 -17.51 16.04 3.92
N LEU A 237 -18.67 16.66 3.67
CA LEU A 237 -19.80 16.65 4.60
C LEU A 237 -20.40 15.25 4.81
N ASN A 238 -20.13 14.29 3.93
CA ASN A 238 -20.62 12.92 4.03
C ASN A 238 -19.61 11.96 4.71
N ILE A 239 -18.45 12.47 5.14
CA ILE A 239 -17.42 11.69 5.84
C ILE A 239 -17.60 11.79 7.36
N GLY A 240 -17.63 10.64 8.04
CA GLY A 240 -17.69 10.51 9.50
C GLY A 240 -16.34 10.14 10.10
N LEU A 241 -15.56 11.14 10.51
CA LEU A 241 -14.27 10.96 11.20
C LEU A 241 -14.46 10.79 12.71
N GLY A 242 -13.48 10.15 13.38
CA GLY A 242 -13.39 10.13 14.85
C GLY A 242 -14.52 9.39 15.59
N MET A 243 -15.33 8.59 14.90
CA MET A 243 -16.44 7.89 15.53
C MET A 243 -15.95 6.93 16.62
N CYS A 244 -16.52 7.02 17.82
CA CYS A 244 -16.09 6.19 18.95
C CYS A 244 -16.71 4.79 18.95
N ASN A 245 -17.84 4.61 18.28
CA ASN A 245 -18.58 3.34 18.23
C ASN A 245 -19.61 3.34 17.09
N LYS A 246 -20.25 2.18 16.88
CA LYS A 246 -21.27 1.98 15.85
C LYS A 246 -22.50 2.88 16.02
N LYS A 247 -22.89 3.18 17.26
CA LYS A 247 -24.06 4.03 17.52
C LYS A 247 -23.78 5.46 17.06
N ASN A 248 -22.64 6.03 17.43
CA ASN A 248 -22.24 7.35 16.94
C ASN A 248 -22.14 7.38 15.41
N ALA A 249 -21.59 6.33 14.79
CA ALA A 249 -21.55 6.24 13.33
C ALA A 249 -22.95 6.23 12.70
N LEU A 250 -23.90 5.47 13.26
CA LEU A 250 -25.28 5.43 12.78
C LEU A 250 -26.01 6.77 12.98
N ASP A 251 -25.92 7.34 14.19
CA ASP A 251 -26.57 8.61 14.57
C ASP A 251 -26.03 9.79 13.75
N SER A 252 -24.77 9.71 13.29
CA SER A 252 -24.15 10.76 12.47
C SER A 252 -24.80 10.95 11.09
N GLY A 253 -25.52 9.93 10.59
CA GLY A 253 -26.09 9.92 9.24
C GLY A 253 -25.06 9.99 8.11
N LYS A 254 -23.75 9.88 8.41
CA LYS A 254 -22.67 9.95 7.41
C LYS A 254 -22.60 8.67 6.57
N ARG A 255 -22.10 8.81 5.35
CA ARG A 255 -21.97 7.71 4.39
C ARG A 255 -20.62 7.03 4.46
N TRP A 256 -19.57 7.84 4.47
CA TRP A 256 -18.19 7.40 4.30
C TRP A 256 -17.45 7.41 5.63
N PHE A 257 -16.78 6.32 5.98
CA PHE A 257 -16.01 6.20 7.22
C PHE A 257 -14.58 5.74 6.92
N PRO A 258 -13.56 6.19 7.68
CA PRO A 258 -12.18 5.75 7.51
C PRO A 258 -12.04 4.23 7.42
N TYR A 259 -11.25 3.77 6.44
CA TYR A 259 -11.13 2.36 6.10
C TYR A 259 -9.67 1.92 5.95
N ASN A 260 -9.20 1.09 6.87
CA ASN A 260 -7.85 0.54 6.85
C ASN A 260 -7.73 -0.55 5.77
N LYS A 261 -7.19 -0.21 4.60
CA LYS A 261 -6.90 -1.17 3.51
C LYS A 261 -5.48 -1.74 3.56
N GLY A 262 -4.81 -1.61 4.70
CA GLY A 262 -3.38 -1.84 4.78
C GLY A 262 -2.64 -0.64 4.17
N GLY A 263 -1.79 -0.90 3.20
CA GLY A 263 -0.93 0.11 2.57
C GLY A 263 0.40 -0.49 2.15
N GLY A 264 1.44 0.34 2.11
CA GLY A 264 2.82 -0.11 1.89
C GLY A 264 3.58 -0.35 3.18
N PHE A 265 4.92 -0.38 3.06
CA PHE A 265 5.83 -0.36 4.19
C PHE A 265 5.85 1.04 4.82
N ARG A 266 5.27 1.16 6.03
CA ARG A 266 5.31 2.38 6.85
C ARG A 266 5.08 2.01 8.32
N LYS A 267 5.91 2.55 9.22
CA LYS A 267 5.80 2.35 10.66
C LYS A 267 5.06 3.52 11.33
N TRP A 268 4.59 3.25 12.55
CA TRP A 268 4.03 4.21 13.51
C TRP A 268 2.67 4.82 13.13
N ARG A 269 2.55 5.60 12.05
CA ARG A 269 1.33 6.33 11.65
C ARG A 269 1.18 6.45 10.13
N GLY A 270 0.01 6.91 9.65
CA GLY A 270 -0.23 7.24 8.24
C GLY A 270 -0.96 6.15 7.42
N PHE A 271 -1.02 6.35 6.10
CA PHE A 271 -1.87 5.60 5.14
C PHE A 271 -3.39 5.73 5.33
N SER A 272 -3.81 6.63 6.20
CA SER A 272 -5.21 7.03 6.38
C SER A 272 -5.69 7.82 5.17
N THR A 273 -6.16 7.10 4.14
CA THR A 273 -6.53 7.68 2.83
C THR A 273 -7.89 7.18 2.34
N HIS A 274 -8.24 5.95 2.67
CA HIS A 274 -9.45 5.31 2.15
C HIS A 274 -10.62 5.51 3.10
N VAL A 275 -11.81 5.59 2.51
CA VAL A 275 -13.09 5.56 3.20
C VAL A 275 -13.99 4.47 2.58
N VAL A 276 -14.89 3.92 3.38
CA VAL A 276 -15.84 2.87 2.98
C VAL A 276 -17.27 3.33 3.22
N ASN A 277 -18.19 2.94 2.33
CA ASN A 277 -19.62 3.18 2.52
C ASN A 277 -20.13 2.32 3.68
N TRP A 278 -20.29 2.93 4.85
CA TRP A 278 -20.89 2.29 6.02
C TRP A 278 -22.24 2.93 6.40
N TYR A 279 -22.87 3.61 5.44
CA TYR A 279 -24.18 4.23 5.62
C TYR A 279 -25.20 3.22 6.15
N ASN A 280 -26.03 3.68 7.10
CA ASN A 280 -27.04 2.85 7.74
C ASN A 280 -26.48 1.49 8.23
N ASN A 281 -25.34 1.53 8.92
CA ASN A 281 -24.62 0.36 9.44
C ASN A 281 -24.19 -0.66 8.35
N GLY A 282 -23.78 -0.13 7.19
CA GLY A 282 -23.28 -0.92 6.06
C GLY A 282 -24.37 -1.69 5.32
N PHE A 283 -25.61 -1.21 5.31
CA PHE A 283 -26.76 -1.91 4.72
C PHE A 283 -26.51 -2.33 3.27
N GLU A 284 -25.99 -1.43 2.42
CA GLU A 284 -25.72 -1.73 1.01
C GLU A 284 -24.66 -2.84 0.86
N ILE A 285 -23.57 -2.80 1.64
CA ILE A 285 -22.52 -3.81 1.61
C ILE A 285 -23.06 -5.17 2.07
N LYS A 286 -23.80 -5.19 3.20
CA LYS A 286 -24.35 -6.42 3.79
C LYS A 286 -25.32 -7.14 2.85
N ASN A 287 -26.04 -6.39 2.03
CA ASN A 287 -27.02 -6.89 1.07
C ASN A 287 -26.47 -7.04 -0.36
N HIS A 288 -25.20 -6.69 -0.60
CA HIS A 288 -24.62 -6.76 -1.94
C HIS A 288 -24.50 -8.21 -2.43
N LYS A 289 -25.09 -8.47 -3.61
CA LYS A 289 -25.04 -9.76 -4.29
C LYS A 289 -24.30 -9.63 -5.62
N LYS A 290 -23.49 -10.64 -5.94
CA LYS A 290 -22.86 -10.84 -7.25
C LYS A 290 -23.26 -12.23 -7.76
N ASN A 291 -23.86 -12.28 -8.94
CA ASN A 291 -24.41 -13.52 -9.53
C ASN A 291 -25.38 -14.26 -8.59
N GLY A 292 -26.28 -13.52 -7.93
CA GLY A 292 -27.27 -14.07 -7.00
C GLY A 292 -26.74 -14.47 -5.62
N LYS A 293 -25.41 -14.49 -5.41
CA LYS A 293 -24.77 -14.87 -4.14
C LYS A 293 -24.26 -13.65 -3.37
N LYS A 294 -24.26 -13.73 -2.04
CA LYS A 294 -23.68 -12.69 -1.17
C LYS A 294 -22.21 -12.50 -1.53
N ALA A 295 -21.84 -11.27 -1.87
CA ALA A 295 -20.49 -10.94 -2.36
C ALA A 295 -19.57 -10.41 -1.25
N ALA A 296 -20.14 -9.69 -0.28
CA ALA A 296 -19.39 -9.14 0.85
C ALA A 296 -19.28 -10.12 2.02
N SER A 297 -18.13 -10.14 2.70
CA SER A 297 -17.92 -10.84 3.96
C SER A 297 -17.62 -9.83 5.07
N VAL A 298 -18.66 -9.43 5.80
CA VAL A 298 -18.53 -8.55 6.97
C VAL A 298 -18.14 -9.39 8.18
N ARG A 299 -17.02 -9.05 8.83
CA ARG A 299 -16.44 -9.80 9.96
C ARG A 299 -15.97 -8.84 11.05
N ASN A 300 -15.91 -9.35 12.29
CA ASN A 300 -15.36 -8.65 13.45
C ASN A 300 -15.95 -7.23 13.63
N GLU A 301 -17.25 -7.06 13.35
CA GLU A 301 -17.88 -5.74 13.44
C GLU A 301 -17.81 -5.17 14.87
N ASP A 302 -17.77 -6.03 15.89
CA ASP A 302 -17.58 -5.65 17.30
C ASP A 302 -16.25 -4.91 17.56
N LYS A 303 -15.30 -4.98 16.61
CA LYS A 303 -14.02 -4.29 16.65
C LYS A 303 -14.00 -2.96 15.90
N TYR A 304 -15.04 -2.64 15.11
CA TYR A 304 -15.06 -1.40 14.33
C TYR A 304 -15.03 -0.18 15.23
N PHE A 305 -14.38 0.88 14.74
CA PHE A 305 -14.20 2.16 15.41
C PHE A 305 -13.31 2.14 16.65
N LYS A 306 -12.73 0.98 17.02
CA LYS A 306 -11.78 0.87 18.13
C LYS A 306 -10.36 1.19 17.67
N GLU A 307 -9.61 1.77 18.58
CA GLU A 307 -8.16 1.95 18.45
C GLU A 307 -7.47 0.58 18.27
N CYS A 308 -6.50 0.51 17.35
CA CYS A 308 -5.81 -0.74 17.02
C CYS A 308 -4.45 -0.51 16.37
N ILE A 309 -3.65 -1.58 16.32
CA ILE A 309 -2.43 -1.64 15.52
C ILE A 309 -2.78 -2.33 14.20
N THR A 310 -2.57 -1.69 13.05
CA THR A 310 -2.85 -2.27 11.73
C THR A 310 -1.58 -2.54 10.94
N TRP A 311 -1.59 -3.57 10.09
CA TRP A 311 -0.53 -3.89 9.15
C TRP A 311 -1.10 -4.30 7.80
N SER A 312 -0.25 -4.26 6.78
CA SER A 312 -0.59 -4.82 5.46
C SER A 312 -0.41 -6.33 5.49
N ALA A 313 -1.46 -7.08 5.15
CA ALA A 313 -1.37 -8.54 5.13
C ALA A 313 -0.31 -9.05 4.14
N VAL A 314 -0.11 -8.34 3.02
CA VAL A 314 0.94 -8.65 2.04
C VAL A 314 2.00 -7.55 2.08
N SER A 315 3.27 -7.93 2.19
CA SER A 315 4.41 -7.02 2.15
C SER A 315 5.56 -7.64 1.35
N SER A 316 6.10 -6.91 0.38
CA SER A 316 7.27 -7.34 -0.38
C SER A 316 8.60 -7.07 0.31
N TYR A 317 8.59 -6.61 1.56
CA TYR A 317 9.79 -6.16 2.28
C TYR A 317 9.83 -6.67 3.73
N LYS A 318 9.89 -5.76 4.71
CA LYS A 318 9.84 -6.06 6.15
C LYS A 318 8.42 -5.96 6.68
N PHE A 319 8.17 -6.59 7.83
CA PHE A 319 6.95 -6.34 8.57
C PHE A 319 6.93 -4.88 9.05
N SER A 320 5.78 -4.23 8.94
CA SER A 320 5.56 -2.90 9.52
C SER A 320 4.12 -2.77 9.95
N CYS A 321 3.90 -2.05 11.05
CA CYS A 321 2.57 -1.80 11.57
C CYS A 321 2.44 -0.35 12.04
N ARG A 322 1.19 0.12 12.13
CA ARG A 322 0.85 1.50 12.46
C ARG A 322 -0.24 1.52 13.51
N LEU A 323 -0.14 2.46 14.44
CA LEU A 323 -1.20 2.73 15.37
C LEU A 323 -2.30 3.55 14.67
N VAL A 324 -3.53 3.09 14.80
CA VAL A 324 -4.72 3.76 14.27
C VAL A 324 -5.64 4.11 15.43
N ASN A 325 -6.03 5.38 15.50
CA ASN A 325 -6.96 5.87 16.51
C ASN A 325 -8.37 5.28 16.31
N ASN A 326 -9.32 5.65 17.16
CA ASN A 326 -10.74 5.36 16.95
C ASN A 326 -11.25 5.93 15.61
N GLY A 327 -12.42 5.45 15.17
CA GLY A 327 -13.08 5.96 13.95
C GLY A 327 -12.91 5.12 12.69
N TYR A 328 -12.14 4.03 12.74
CA TYR A 328 -11.82 3.23 11.55
C TYR A 328 -12.57 1.90 11.49
N ILE A 329 -12.94 1.53 10.26
CA ILE A 329 -13.28 0.16 9.86
C ILE A 329 -12.04 -0.42 9.18
N PHE A 330 -11.89 -1.75 9.13
CA PHE A 330 -10.69 -2.39 8.58
C PHE A 330 -11.01 -3.49 7.56
N ASP A 331 -10.15 -3.61 6.56
CA ASP A 331 -10.21 -4.54 5.43
C ASP A 331 -9.50 -5.86 5.76
N SER A 332 -9.77 -6.90 4.98
CA SER A 332 -8.96 -8.13 4.98
C SER A 332 -7.46 -7.92 4.73
N GLY A 333 -7.09 -7.02 3.81
CA GLY A 333 -5.70 -6.65 3.48
C GLY A 333 -5.07 -5.67 4.47
N GLY A 334 -5.87 -5.01 5.31
CA GLY A 334 -5.47 -4.19 6.44
C GLY A 334 -5.83 -4.84 7.75
N SER A 335 -5.20 -5.98 8.06
CA SER A 335 -5.47 -6.69 9.31
C SER A 335 -5.05 -5.86 10.53
N SER A 336 -5.66 -6.16 11.68
CA SER A 336 -5.54 -5.33 12.87
C SER A 336 -5.42 -6.14 14.15
N LEU A 337 -4.68 -5.62 15.12
CA LEU A 337 -4.47 -6.18 16.46
C LEU A 337 -5.17 -5.26 17.46
N PHE A 338 -6.07 -5.85 18.24
CA PHE A 338 -6.79 -5.15 19.30
C PHE A 338 -6.26 -5.60 20.66
N THR A 339 -5.87 -4.65 21.51
CA THR A 339 -5.40 -4.91 22.88
C THR A 339 -5.90 -3.82 23.83
N SER A 340 -5.62 -3.96 25.13
CA SER A 340 -5.94 -2.90 26.10
C SER A 340 -5.06 -1.67 25.87
N LYS A 341 -5.55 -0.48 26.24
CA LYS A 341 -4.78 0.77 26.16
C LYS A 341 -3.43 0.68 26.91
N GLU A 342 -3.38 -0.12 27.97
CA GLU A 342 -2.18 -0.37 28.75
C GLU A 342 -1.04 -1.00 27.92
N TYR A 343 -1.36 -1.91 26.99
CA TYR A 343 -0.35 -2.65 26.23
C TYR A 343 -0.14 -2.11 24.82
N LEU A 344 -1.00 -1.20 24.36
CA LEU A 344 -1.04 -0.78 22.97
C LEU A 344 0.30 -0.20 22.47
N LYS A 345 0.88 0.75 23.20
CA LYS A 345 2.18 1.36 22.83
C LYS A 345 3.35 0.39 23.00
N LEU A 346 3.36 -0.41 24.06
CA LEU A 346 4.37 -1.45 24.29
C LEU A 346 4.43 -2.44 23.13
N ILE A 347 3.27 -2.94 22.71
CA ILE A 347 3.17 -3.91 21.62
C ILE A 347 3.45 -3.26 20.27
N GLN A 348 3.04 -2.01 20.05
CA GLN A 348 3.42 -1.26 18.85
C GLN A 348 4.95 -1.11 18.74
N GLY A 349 5.62 -0.74 19.83
CA GLY A 349 7.09 -0.64 19.89
C GLY A 349 7.75 -1.97 19.57
N PHE A 350 7.30 -3.06 20.20
CA PHE A 350 7.80 -4.40 19.94
C PHE A 350 7.60 -4.83 18.49
N LEU A 351 6.38 -4.69 17.95
CA LEU A 351 6.05 -5.10 16.58
C LEU A 351 6.77 -4.29 15.49
N CYS A 352 7.25 -3.09 15.81
CA CYS A 352 8.09 -2.28 14.93
C CYS A 352 9.59 -2.58 15.03
N SER A 353 10.02 -3.40 16.00
CA SER A 353 11.41 -3.77 16.22
C SER A 353 11.88 -4.90 15.28
N ASN A 354 13.19 -5.02 15.11
CA ASN A 354 13.80 -6.12 14.35
C ASN A 354 13.60 -7.51 15.01
N ILE A 355 13.31 -7.56 16.32
CA ILE A 355 12.98 -8.80 17.04
C ILE A 355 11.66 -9.37 16.56
N ALA A 356 10.62 -8.54 16.41
CA ALA A 356 9.34 -9.00 15.90
C ALA A 356 9.43 -9.48 14.45
N ASP A 357 10.17 -8.76 13.58
CA ASP A 357 10.43 -9.20 12.20
C ASP A 357 11.20 -10.53 12.17
N TYR A 358 12.19 -10.72 13.05
CA TYR A 358 12.92 -11.99 13.20
C TYR A 358 11.99 -13.16 13.55
N TYR A 359 11.16 -13.04 14.59
CA TYR A 359 10.21 -14.10 14.95
C TYR A 359 9.13 -14.32 13.89
N LEU A 360 8.67 -13.26 13.23
CA LEU A 360 7.69 -13.39 12.15
C LEU A 360 8.27 -14.17 10.96
N ARG A 361 9.50 -13.88 10.53
CA ARG A 361 10.17 -14.63 9.46
C ARG A 361 10.43 -16.08 9.83
N LEU A 362 10.67 -16.35 11.11
CA LEU A 362 10.83 -17.70 11.63
C LEU A 362 9.51 -18.48 11.60
N LEU A 363 8.40 -17.84 11.94
CA LEU A 363 7.06 -18.46 12.01
C LEU A 363 6.33 -18.49 10.67
N ASN A 364 6.64 -17.56 9.78
CA ASN A 364 6.10 -17.43 8.45
C ASN A 364 7.19 -16.88 7.51
N PRO A 365 7.93 -17.74 6.81
CA PRO A 365 8.96 -17.30 5.87
C PRO A 365 8.40 -16.67 4.60
N THR A 366 7.06 -16.64 4.42
CA THR A 366 6.41 -16.00 3.27
C THR A 366 6.16 -14.51 3.50
N GLN A 367 5.87 -13.79 2.41
CA GLN A 367 5.57 -12.35 2.42
C GLN A 367 4.12 -12.00 2.83
N ASN A 368 3.36 -12.97 3.34
CA ASN A 368 1.94 -12.82 3.66
C ASN A 368 1.68 -12.97 5.17
N PHE A 369 1.71 -11.86 5.91
CA PHE A 369 1.52 -11.78 7.36
C PHE A 369 0.04 -11.87 7.76
N GLN A 370 -0.42 -13.07 8.07
CA GLN A 370 -1.78 -13.33 8.51
C GLN A 370 -1.93 -13.09 10.02
N PRO A 371 -3.14 -12.74 10.51
CA PRO A 371 -3.41 -12.56 11.95
C PRO A 371 -2.94 -13.73 12.82
N GLY A 372 -3.00 -14.96 12.29
CA GLY A 372 -2.51 -16.16 12.98
C GLY A 372 -1.01 -16.12 13.25
N ASP A 373 -0.21 -15.58 12.32
CA ASP A 373 1.25 -15.50 12.47
C ASP A 373 1.62 -14.52 13.58
N ILE A 374 1.00 -13.33 13.56
CA ILE A 374 1.17 -12.30 14.59
C ILE A 374 0.76 -12.87 15.96
N ALA A 375 -0.34 -13.63 16.03
CA ALA A 375 -0.81 -14.28 17.26
C ALA A 375 0.21 -15.24 17.91
N ARG A 376 1.14 -15.81 17.13
CA ARG A 376 2.11 -16.82 17.56
C ARG A 376 3.46 -16.24 17.98
N ILE A 377 3.69 -14.94 17.85
CA ILE A 377 4.93 -14.30 18.31
C ILE A 377 5.05 -14.44 19.84
N PRO A 378 6.19 -14.90 20.39
CA PRO A 378 6.40 -14.96 21.82
C PRO A 378 6.66 -13.56 22.39
N VAL A 379 6.20 -13.29 23.60
CA VAL A 379 6.29 -12.00 24.28
C VAL A 379 6.73 -12.20 25.73
N LEU A 380 7.82 -11.53 26.09
CA LEU A 380 8.36 -11.43 27.46
C LEU A 380 7.71 -10.22 28.17
N LEU A 381 6.43 -10.38 28.54
CA LEU A 381 5.58 -9.26 28.97
C LEU A 381 6.05 -8.60 30.27
N ASP A 382 6.58 -9.38 31.21
CA ASP A 382 7.01 -8.84 32.51
C ASP A 382 8.25 -7.97 32.34
N GLU A 383 9.16 -8.37 31.45
CA GLU A 383 10.33 -7.60 31.03
C GLU A 383 9.92 -6.33 30.29
N PHE A 384 8.90 -6.39 29.42
CA PHE A 384 8.36 -5.20 28.74
C PHE A 384 7.80 -4.20 29.76
N LYS A 385 7.09 -4.70 30.79
CA LYS A 385 6.52 -3.86 31.85
C LYS A 385 7.60 -3.17 32.69
N GLN A 386 8.73 -3.83 32.95
CA GLN A 386 9.87 -3.22 33.66
C GLN A 386 10.47 -2.04 32.91
N LYS A 387 10.51 -2.12 31.57
CA LYS A 387 11.05 -1.08 30.67
C LYS A 387 9.97 -0.14 30.11
N ARG A 388 8.76 -0.15 30.68
CA ARG A 388 7.59 0.47 30.07
C ARG A 388 7.73 1.96 29.79
N ILE A 389 8.16 2.73 30.78
CA ILE A 389 8.26 4.20 30.67
C ILE A 389 9.24 4.58 29.56
N GLU A 390 10.36 3.86 29.45
CA GLU A 390 11.38 4.05 28.43
C GLU A 390 10.82 3.74 27.04
N ILE A 391 10.22 2.56 26.86
CA ILE A 391 9.63 2.12 25.58
C ILE A 391 8.51 3.07 25.13
N GLU A 392 7.55 3.39 26.01
CA GLU A 392 6.41 4.23 25.66
C GLU A 392 6.84 5.65 25.27
N LYS A 393 7.86 6.21 25.94
CA LYS A 393 8.41 7.53 25.60
C LYS A 393 9.00 7.54 24.19
N ILE A 394 9.76 6.52 23.81
CA ILE A 394 10.35 6.42 22.47
C ILE A 394 9.25 6.23 21.43
N VAL A 395 8.27 5.35 21.71
CA VAL A 395 7.11 5.12 20.83
C VAL A 395 6.31 6.40 20.62
N ASP A 396 6.07 7.19 21.67
CA ASP A 396 5.35 8.47 21.55
C ASP A 396 6.10 9.48 20.67
N ASN A 397 7.43 9.53 20.78
CA ASN A 397 8.25 10.35 19.89
C ASN A 397 8.14 9.87 18.43
N CYS A 398 8.21 8.56 18.18
CA CYS A 398 8.01 7.99 16.83
C CYS A 398 6.62 8.28 16.26
N LEU A 399 5.57 8.14 17.07
CA LEU A 399 4.19 8.45 16.69
C LEU A 399 4.04 9.94 16.35
N SER A 400 4.63 10.84 17.15
CA SER A 400 4.61 12.28 16.90
C SER A 400 5.31 12.62 15.57
N ILE A 401 6.57 12.20 15.39
CA ILE A 401 7.34 12.44 14.17
C ILE A 401 6.58 11.93 12.92
N SER A 402 6.05 10.71 12.98
CA SER A 402 5.38 10.09 11.84
C SER A 402 4.01 10.70 11.54
N THR A 403 3.34 11.28 12.55
CA THR A 403 2.11 12.07 12.37
C THR A 403 2.44 13.38 11.68
N THR A 404 3.42 14.14 12.19
CA THR A 404 3.85 15.41 11.57
C THR A 404 4.30 15.21 10.12
N ASP A 405 5.05 14.16 9.80
CA ASP A 405 5.42 13.83 8.42
C ASP A 405 4.17 13.53 7.56
N TRP A 406 3.23 12.73 8.05
CA TRP A 406 2.03 12.39 7.27
C TRP A 406 1.15 13.62 6.99
N ASP A 407 0.97 14.47 8.00
CA ASP A 407 0.08 15.64 7.95
C ASP A 407 0.73 16.88 7.34
N SER A 408 2.00 16.81 6.95
CA SER A 408 2.67 17.87 6.20
C SER A 408 2.21 17.98 4.74
N PHE A 409 1.33 17.08 4.27
CA PHE A 409 1.02 16.95 2.84
C PHE A 409 -0.47 16.77 2.54
N GLU A 410 -0.92 17.37 1.43
CA GLU A 410 -2.33 17.47 1.00
C GLU A 410 -3.09 16.13 0.83
N THR A 411 -2.38 15.00 0.87
CA THR A 411 -2.98 13.67 0.83
C THR A 411 -3.51 13.23 2.19
N SER A 412 -3.04 13.84 3.30
CA SER A 412 -3.66 13.72 4.60
C SER A 412 -4.88 14.62 4.69
N TRP A 413 -5.96 14.13 5.28
CA TRP A 413 -7.13 14.96 5.58
C TRP A 413 -6.92 15.88 6.80
N ASP A 414 -5.86 15.64 7.57
CA ASP A 414 -5.43 16.47 8.69
C ASP A 414 -4.35 17.49 8.27
N PHE A 415 -4.10 17.64 6.96
CA PHE A 415 -3.17 18.64 6.43
C PHE A 415 -3.63 20.06 6.76
N GLN A 416 -2.78 20.81 7.47
CA GLN A 416 -3.10 22.15 7.97
C GLN A 416 -2.51 23.27 7.10
N ARG A 417 -1.19 23.23 6.87
CA ARG A 417 -0.45 24.28 6.16
C ARG A 417 0.80 23.71 5.49
N TYR A 418 1.19 24.32 4.38
CA TYR A 418 2.35 23.84 3.61
C TYR A 418 3.69 24.07 4.33
N PRO A 419 4.62 23.08 4.36
CA PRO A 419 5.86 23.17 5.13
C PRO A 419 6.73 24.40 4.84
N LEU A 420 6.81 24.87 3.58
CA LEU A 420 7.59 26.09 3.29
C LEU A 420 7.02 27.34 3.96
N LEU A 421 5.70 27.40 4.19
CA LEU A 421 5.10 28.53 4.90
C LEU A 421 5.31 28.43 6.42
N ILE A 422 5.45 27.21 6.95
CA ILE A 422 5.72 26.94 8.36
C ILE A 422 7.20 27.24 8.69
N HIS A 423 8.12 26.79 7.84
CA HIS A 423 9.56 26.80 8.10
C HIS A 423 10.32 27.98 7.48
N LYS A 424 9.62 28.99 6.90
CA LYS A 424 10.27 30.21 6.41
C LYS A 424 10.80 31.15 7.50
N GLY A 425 10.33 31.00 8.74
CA GLY A 425 10.66 31.93 9.83
C GLY A 425 10.32 33.37 9.44
N ASN A 426 11.27 34.29 9.61
CA ASN A 426 11.16 35.68 9.17
C ASN A 426 11.66 35.91 7.73
N SER A 427 12.07 34.85 7.03
CA SER A 427 12.53 34.97 5.65
C SER A 427 11.35 35.11 4.70
N ASN A 428 11.60 35.90 3.67
CA ASN A 428 10.73 36.05 2.52
C ASN A 428 11.18 35.16 1.35
N THR A 429 12.40 34.61 1.35
CA THR A 429 12.85 33.80 0.20
C THR A 429 12.43 32.33 0.34
N ILE A 430 11.95 31.74 -0.76
CA ILE A 430 11.58 30.32 -0.87
C ILE A 430 12.79 29.43 -0.63
N GLU A 431 13.97 29.86 -1.09
CA GLU A 431 15.21 29.13 -0.85
C GLU A 431 15.47 28.92 0.64
N GLN A 432 15.38 29.99 1.45
CA GLN A 432 15.56 29.89 2.89
C GLN A 432 14.45 29.09 3.56
N ALA A 433 13.21 29.24 3.10
CA ALA A 433 12.11 28.39 3.57
C ALA A 433 12.37 26.91 3.29
N PHE A 434 12.94 26.59 2.13
CA PHE A 434 13.31 25.22 1.77
C PHE A 434 14.50 24.71 2.59
N TYR A 435 15.49 25.55 2.92
CA TYR A 435 16.55 25.18 3.86
C TYR A 435 16.01 24.91 5.27
N GLY A 436 15.07 25.74 5.75
CA GLY A 436 14.38 25.52 7.03
C GLY A 436 13.63 24.19 7.05
N TRP A 437 12.88 23.89 5.99
CA TRP A 437 12.21 22.60 5.83
C TRP A 437 13.20 21.43 5.76
N THR A 438 14.31 21.59 5.02
CA THR A 438 15.34 20.55 4.89
C THR A 438 15.98 20.24 6.24
N ALA A 439 16.35 21.25 7.01
CA ALA A 439 16.92 21.08 8.34
C ALA A 439 15.93 20.39 9.30
N PHE A 440 14.65 20.77 9.24
CA PHE A 440 13.60 20.12 10.04
C PHE A 440 13.41 18.66 9.64
N ALA A 441 13.23 18.36 8.35
CA ALA A 441 13.01 17.01 7.85
C ALA A 441 14.21 16.08 8.15
N GLU A 442 15.44 16.57 7.99
CA GLU A 442 16.66 15.81 8.30
C GLU A 442 16.77 15.52 9.81
N LYS A 443 16.44 16.49 10.66
CA LYS A 443 16.39 16.30 12.12
C LYS A 443 15.36 15.24 12.50
N GLN A 444 14.15 15.31 11.96
CA GLN A 444 13.09 14.33 12.21
C GLN A 444 13.49 12.93 11.72
N PHE A 445 14.15 12.84 10.57
CA PHE A 445 14.64 11.58 10.01
C PHE A 445 15.67 10.93 10.93
N ASN A 446 16.68 11.69 11.33
CA ASN A 446 17.74 11.19 12.22
C ASN A 446 17.21 10.85 13.61
N GLN A 447 16.27 11.64 14.14
CA GLN A 447 15.63 11.33 15.42
C GLN A 447 14.80 10.04 15.35
N LEU A 448 14.02 9.86 14.28
CA LEU A 448 13.24 8.63 14.11
C LEU A 448 14.16 7.41 13.97
N LYS A 449 15.25 7.54 13.21
CA LYS A 449 16.27 6.49 13.10
C LYS A 449 16.85 6.13 14.47
N SER A 450 17.33 7.11 15.23
CA SER A 450 17.86 6.91 16.57
C SER A 450 16.85 6.24 17.50
N ASN A 451 15.58 6.63 17.43
CA ASN A 451 14.51 6.01 18.23
C ASN A 451 14.29 4.55 17.86
N GLU A 452 14.29 4.21 16.57
CA GLU A 452 14.13 2.83 16.11
C GLU A 452 15.32 1.95 16.51
N GLU A 453 16.54 2.50 16.43
CA GLU A 453 17.77 1.84 16.87
C GLU A 453 17.78 1.60 18.40
N GLU A 454 17.36 2.59 19.18
CA GLU A 454 17.23 2.48 20.64
C GLU A 454 16.18 1.41 21.03
N LEU A 455 15.01 1.41 20.36
CA LEU A 455 14.00 0.37 20.58
C LEU A 455 14.52 -1.02 20.20
N ASN A 456 15.23 -1.16 19.09
CA ASN A 456 15.86 -2.42 18.72
C ASN A 456 16.85 -2.86 19.82
N GLY A 457 17.70 -1.96 20.31
CA GLY A 457 18.64 -2.24 21.40
C GLY A 457 17.95 -2.78 22.66
N ILE A 458 16.88 -2.11 23.11
CA ILE A 458 16.08 -2.53 24.27
C ILE A 458 15.52 -3.94 24.07
N PHE A 459 14.88 -4.22 22.93
CA PHE A 459 14.28 -5.54 22.70
C PHE A 459 15.33 -6.63 22.45
N ILE A 460 16.46 -6.32 21.80
CA ILE A 460 17.58 -7.26 21.66
C ILE A 460 18.10 -7.65 23.04
N GLU A 461 18.24 -6.70 23.96
CA GLU A 461 18.67 -6.96 25.33
C GLU A 461 17.67 -7.84 26.09
N ILE A 462 16.38 -7.49 26.06
CA ILE A 462 15.30 -8.26 26.70
C ILE A 462 15.28 -9.73 26.23
N TYR A 463 15.50 -9.95 24.93
CA TYR A 463 15.49 -11.29 24.34
C TYR A 463 16.85 -12.01 24.39
N GLY A 464 17.93 -11.29 24.74
CA GLY A 464 19.30 -11.82 24.80
C GLY A 464 19.89 -12.18 23.43
N LEU A 465 19.46 -11.51 22.35
CA LEU A 465 19.80 -11.86 20.96
C LEU A 465 20.93 -11.01 20.36
N GLN A 466 21.87 -10.54 21.18
CA GLN A 466 22.98 -9.66 20.73
C GLN A 466 23.93 -10.33 19.73
N ASP A 467 23.98 -11.67 19.71
CA ASP A 467 24.83 -12.42 18.77
C ASP A 467 24.14 -12.63 17.42
N GLU A 468 22.80 -12.50 17.39
CA GLU A 468 21.97 -12.75 16.22
C GLU A 468 21.51 -11.47 15.51
N LEU A 469 21.41 -10.35 16.24
CA LEU A 469 20.83 -9.11 15.76
C LEU A 469 21.59 -7.91 16.28
N THR A 470 21.60 -6.85 15.49
CA THR A 470 22.21 -5.57 15.83
C THR A 470 21.15 -4.46 15.82
N PRO A 471 21.31 -3.39 16.61
CA PRO A 471 20.27 -2.37 16.77
C PRO A 471 20.10 -1.47 15.53
N GLU A 472 21.11 -1.37 14.67
CA GLU A 472 21.20 -0.41 13.56
C GLU A 472 20.02 -0.52 12.58
N VAL A 473 19.62 0.64 12.07
CA VAL A 473 18.55 0.74 11.07
C VAL A 473 19.08 1.36 9.80
N GLU A 474 18.84 0.71 8.68
CA GLU A 474 19.21 1.23 7.37
C GLU A 474 18.39 2.48 7.02
N ASP A 475 18.99 3.48 6.38
CA ASP A 475 18.29 4.71 5.99
C ASP A 475 17.05 4.46 5.12
N LYS A 476 17.10 3.41 4.27
CA LYS A 476 15.97 2.97 3.43
C LYS A 476 14.78 2.41 4.23
N ASP A 477 14.98 2.03 5.48
CA ASP A 477 13.95 1.48 6.35
C ASP A 477 13.20 2.55 7.13
N ILE A 478 13.72 3.79 7.15
CA ILE A 478 13.07 4.92 7.78
C ILE A 478 11.92 5.40 6.90
N THR A 479 10.72 5.41 7.49
CA THR A 479 9.46 5.50 6.72
C THR A 479 8.88 6.91 6.58
N ILE A 480 9.66 7.92 6.98
CA ILE A 480 9.38 9.35 6.72
C ILE A 480 10.33 9.86 5.63
N ARG A 481 9.93 10.93 4.93
CA ARG A 481 10.72 11.40 3.77
C ARG A 481 11.65 12.56 4.13
N LYS A 482 12.86 12.53 3.58
CA LYS A 482 13.74 13.70 3.51
C LYS A 482 13.21 14.74 2.52
N ALA A 483 13.59 16.00 2.70
CA ALA A 483 13.26 17.07 1.77
C ALA A 483 13.88 16.80 0.38
N ASN A 484 13.16 17.18 -0.68
CA ASN A 484 13.63 17.07 -2.05
C ASN A 484 13.14 18.30 -2.84
N LYS A 485 14.09 19.08 -3.38
CA LYS A 485 13.80 20.40 -3.99
C LYS A 485 12.74 20.32 -5.08
N GLU A 486 12.93 19.47 -6.09
CA GLU A 486 11.98 19.36 -7.20
C GLU A 486 10.58 18.94 -6.73
N ARG A 487 10.50 17.85 -5.97
CA ARG A 487 9.23 17.29 -5.48
C ARG A 487 8.49 18.27 -4.58
N ASP A 488 9.20 18.91 -3.66
CA ASP A 488 8.59 19.80 -2.66
C ASP A 488 8.25 21.18 -3.27
N ILE A 489 8.94 21.64 -4.32
CA ILE A 489 8.49 22.82 -5.08
C ILE A 489 7.26 22.50 -5.94
N LYS A 490 7.22 21.35 -6.61
CA LYS A 490 6.01 20.91 -7.34
C LYS A 490 4.79 20.77 -6.43
N SER A 491 4.97 20.18 -5.25
CA SER A 491 3.89 20.09 -4.25
C SER A 491 3.51 21.45 -3.67
N PHE A 492 4.42 22.43 -3.61
CA PHE A 492 4.10 23.80 -3.21
C PHE A 492 3.23 24.50 -4.28
N ILE A 493 3.54 24.29 -5.56
CA ILE A 493 2.71 24.78 -6.67
C ILE A 493 1.31 24.15 -6.61
N SER A 494 1.20 22.84 -6.33
CA SER A 494 -0.10 22.17 -6.10
C SER A 494 -0.89 22.83 -4.97
N TYR A 495 -0.25 23.11 -3.84
CA TYR A 495 -0.87 23.80 -2.72
C TYR A 495 -1.36 25.20 -3.11
N ALA A 496 -0.56 25.96 -3.85
CA ALA A 496 -0.94 27.27 -4.38
C ALA A 496 -2.18 27.18 -5.27
N VAL A 497 -2.26 26.19 -6.16
CA VAL A 497 -3.47 25.92 -6.98
C VAL A 497 -4.67 25.54 -6.09
N GLY A 498 -4.45 24.81 -5.00
CA GLY A 498 -5.47 24.56 -3.99
C GLY A 498 -6.00 25.84 -3.33
N CYS A 499 -5.12 26.80 -3.03
CA CYS A 499 -5.51 28.13 -2.56
C CYS A 499 -6.27 28.91 -3.64
N MET A 500 -5.84 28.84 -4.90
CA MET A 500 -6.54 29.48 -6.03
C MET A 500 -7.97 28.98 -6.18
N PHE A 501 -8.24 27.71 -5.89
CA PHE A 501 -9.60 27.16 -5.92
C PHE A 501 -10.37 27.32 -4.60
N GLY A 502 -9.75 27.86 -3.54
CA GLY A 502 -10.35 28.00 -2.22
C GLY A 502 -10.46 26.67 -1.44
N ARG A 503 -9.78 25.62 -1.89
CA ARG A 503 -9.66 24.34 -1.17
C ARG A 503 -8.90 24.53 0.14
N TYR A 504 -7.86 25.37 0.10
CA TYR A 504 -7.09 25.81 1.26
C TYR A 504 -7.09 27.34 1.33
N SER A 505 -6.63 27.87 2.45
CA SER A 505 -6.35 29.29 2.65
C SER A 505 -4.99 29.46 3.30
N ILE A 506 -4.37 30.63 3.11
CA ILE A 506 -3.17 31.03 3.87
C ILE A 506 -3.52 31.68 5.21
N ASP A 507 -4.78 32.09 5.38
CA ASP A 507 -5.30 32.83 6.54
C ASP A 507 -6.13 31.93 7.48
N ALA A 508 -6.49 30.73 7.02
CA ALA A 508 -7.17 29.71 7.82
C ALA A 508 -6.54 28.33 7.55
N GLU A 509 -6.17 27.64 8.63
CA GLU A 509 -5.51 26.33 8.56
C GLU A 509 -6.50 25.21 8.25
N GLY A 510 -6.01 24.18 7.57
CA GLY A 510 -6.79 22.98 7.28
C GLY A 510 -7.55 23.04 5.96
N LEU A 511 -8.27 21.95 5.66
CA LEU A 511 -9.14 21.85 4.50
C LEU A 511 -10.34 22.81 4.64
N ILE A 512 -10.37 23.84 3.81
CA ILE A 512 -11.42 24.87 3.83
C ILE A 512 -12.65 24.42 3.06
N TYR A 513 -12.48 23.93 1.82
CA TYR A 513 -13.59 23.55 0.96
C TYR A 513 -13.33 22.26 0.18
N ALA A 514 -14.23 21.29 0.35
CA ALA A 514 -14.28 20.03 -0.39
C ALA A 514 -15.73 19.51 -0.45
N GLY A 515 -16.65 20.38 -0.88
CA GLY A 515 -18.08 20.11 -1.01
C GLY A 515 -18.94 20.88 0.00
N GLY A 516 -20.24 20.93 -0.27
CA GLY A 516 -21.20 21.81 0.44
C GLY A 516 -21.49 23.10 -0.33
N ASP A 517 -22.03 24.12 0.35
CA ASP A 517 -22.15 25.46 -0.24
C ASP A 517 -20.83 26.22 -0.05
N PHE A 518 -20.27 26.76 -1.14
CA PHE A 518 -19.04 27.54 -1.11
C PHE A 518 -19.17 28.78 -0.21
N LYS A 519 -20.38 29.35 -0.12
CA LYS A 519 -20.68 30.53 0.71
C LYS A 519 -20.57 30.27 2.20
N ASP A 520 -20.64 29.01 2.63
CA ASP A 520 -20.44 28.63 4.03
C ASP A 520 -18.97 28.73 4.48
N LYS A 521 -18.05 28.86 3.51
CA LYS A 521 -16.60 28.86 3.70
C LYS A 521 -15.93 30.15 3.24
N TRP A 522 -16.47 30.78 2.20
CA TRP A 522 -15.95 32.00 1.60
C TRP A 522 -17.09 32.99 1.39
N LYS A 523 -16.92 34.23 1.84
CA LYS A 523 -17.93 35.28 1.62
C LYS A 523 -17.28 36.63 1.35
N ASN A 524 -17.98 37.50 0.62
CA ASN A 524 -17.63 38.91 0.50
C ASN A 524 -18.55 39.73 1.41
N GLU A 525 -17.96 40.53 2.29
CA GLU A 525 -18.66 41.39 3.23
C GLU A 525 -18.11 42.81 3.09
N ASN A 526 -18.94 43.74 2.60
CA ASN A 526 -18.57 45.14 2.36
C ASN A 526 -17.35 45.35 1.44
N GLY A 527 -17.19 44.49 0.43
CA GLY A 527 -16.07 44.55 -0.51
C GLY A 527 -14.82 43.79 -0.04
N GLN A 528 -14.78 43.34 1.22
CA GLN A 528 -13.69 42.54 1.77
C GLN A 528 -14.05 41.05 1.71
N TRP A 529 -13.16 40.25 1.11
CA TRP A 529 -13.29 38.79 1.13
C TRP A 529 -12.84 38.22 2.47
N LYS A 530 -13.62 37.24 2.95
CA LYS A 530 -13.39 36.54 4.21
C LYS A 530 -13.44 35.03 4.01
N VAL A 531 -12.60 34.34 4.79
CA VAL A 531 -12.59 32.88 4.90
C VAL A 531 -13.04 32.46 6.30
N ARG A 532 -13.81 31.37 6.38
CA ARG A 532 -14.24 30.81 7.66
C ARG A 532 -13.11 29.99 8.27
N LYS A 533 -12.71 30.36 9.48
CA LYS A 533 -11.69 29.70 10.27
C LYS A 533 -12.36 28.86 11.35
N ILE A 534 -12.06 27.56 11.36
CA ILE A 534 -12.60 26.61 12.33
C ILE A 534 -11.43 25.91 13.02
N ILE A 535 -11.30 26.08 14.33
CA ILE A 535 -10.31 25.37 15.15
C ILE A 535 -11.03 24.36 16.02
N LYS A 536 -10.48 23.14 16.07
CA LYS A 536 -10.91 22.07 16.97
C LYS A 536 -9.75 21.59 17.82
N ASP A 537 -10.04 21.08 19.01
CA ASP A 537 -9.05 20.39 19.83
C ASP A 537 -8.76 18.96 19.33
N GLU A 538 -7.87 18.24 20.03
CA GLU A 538 -7.50 16.85 19.74
C GLU A 538 -8.69 15.87 19.84
N GLU A 539 -9.75 16.26 20.55
CA GLU A 539 -10.97 15.48 20.74
C GLU A 539 -12.05 15.82 19.70
N GLY A 540 -11.76 16.78 18.81
CA GLY A 540 -12.63 17.22 17.73
C GLY A 540 -13.70 18.22 18.17
N ILE A 541 -13.60 18.77 19.39
CA ILE A 541 -14.50 19.77 19.94
C ILE A 541 -14.15 21.14 19.36
N LEU A 542 -15.18 21.91 18.99
CA LEU A 542 -15.05 23.24 18.40
C LEU A 542 -14.49 24.23 19.44
N ILE A 543 -13.33 24.81 19.16
CA ILE A 543 -12.71 25.89 19.95
C ILE A 543 -13.05 27.25 19.35
N GLU A 544 -12.92 27.39 18.03
CA GLU A 544 -13.10 28.66 17.32
C GLU A 544 -13.92 28.44 16.05
N ASP A 545 -14.87 29.34 15.78
CA ASP A 545 -15.61 29.43 14.53
C ASP A 545 -15.81 30.91 14.18
N THR A 546 -14.90 31.44 13.37
CA THR A 546 -14.81 32.87 13.07
C THR A 546 -14.64 33.12 11.58
N TRP A 547 -14.88 34.36 11.14
CA TRP A 547 -14.56 34.82 9.80
C TRP A 547 -13.37 35.74 9.87
N VAL A 548 -12.32 35.44 9.11
CA VAL A 548 -11.09 36.24 9.03
C VAL A 548 -10.93 36.80 7.62
N ASP A 549 -10.24 37.93 7.50
CA ASP A 549 -9.98 38.55 6.20
C ASP A 549 -9.06 37.64 5.37
N ALA A 550 -9.41 37.46 4.10
CA ALA A 550 -8.63 36.68 3.17
C ALA A 550 -7.62 37.58 2.46
N ALA A 551 -6.32 37.35 2.72
CA ALA A 551 -5.22 38.04 2.05
C ALA A 551 -5.04 37.54 0.61
N PHE A 552 -5.40 36.29 0.34
CA PHE A 552 -5.43 35.73 -1.01
C PHE A 552 -6.83 35.18 -1.33
N VAL A 553 -7.50 35.82 -2.28
CA VAL A 553 -8.89 35.47 -2.66
C VAL A 553 -8.87 34.33 -3.68
N PRO A 554 -9.71 33.30 -3.55
CA PRO A 554 -9.83 32.25 -4.55
C PRO A 554 -10.47 32.78 -5.83
N ASP A 555 -10.22 32.09 -6.94
CA ASP A 555 -10.92 32.33 -8.20
C ASP A 555 -12.41 32.02 -8.00
N MET A 556 -13.28 33.02 -8.21
CA MET A 556 -14.70 32.89 -7.86
C MET A 556 -15.50 32.09 -8.88
N ASP A 557 -15.01 32.00 -10.10
CA ASP A 557 -15.68 31.33 -11.21
C ASP A 557 -15.30 29.85 -11.34
N ASN A 558 -14.34 29.39 -10.52
CA ASN A 558 -13.83 28.01 -10.49
C ASN A 558 -13.10 27.61 -11.78
N VAL A 559 -12.54 28.57 -12.52
CA VAL A 559 -11.89 28.32 -13.81
C VAL A 559 -10.56 29.03 -13.84
N LEU A 560 -9.46 28.27 -13.90
CA LEU A 560 -8.11 28.80 -14.07
C LEU A 560 -7.62 28.52 -15.50
N PRO A 561 -7.61 29.52 -16.40
CA PRO A 561 -7.10 29.32 -17.74
C PRO A 561 -5.58 29.07 -17.72
N ILE A 562 -5.13 28.14 -18.56
CA ILE A 562 -3.72 27.82 -18.78
C ILE A 562 -3.39 28.14 -20.22
N THR A 563 -2.62 29.20 -20.43
CA THR A 563 -2.30 29.72 -21.76
C THR A 563 -0.80 29.76 -22.01
N ASP A 564 -0.39 29.73 -23.28
CA ASP A 564 1.01 29.84 -23.70
C ASP A 564 1.57 31.27 -23.62
N GLU A 565 0.68 32.27 -23.59
CA GLU A 565 0.98 33.69 -23.37
C GLU A 565 -0.07 34.31 -22.41
N GLU A 566 0.14 35.54 -21.96
CA GLU A 566 -0.81 36.27 -21.10
C GLU A 566 -2.01 36.81 -21.90
N TYR A 567 -3.09 36.03 -21.94
CA TYR A 567 -4.37 36.43 -22.59
C TYR A 567 -5.46 36.82 -21.58
N PHE A 568 -5.30 36.45 -20.31
CA PHE A 568 -6.23 36.72 -19.22
C PHE A 568 -5.47 37.37 -18.06
N GLU A 569 -6.08 38.34 -17.39
CA GLU A 569 -5.48 39.01 -16.22
C GLU A 569 -5.30 38.05 -15.04
N ASP A 570 -6.19 37.07 -14.93
CA ASP A 570 -6.31 36.09 -13.86
C ASP A 570 -5.89 34.67 -14.27
N ASP A 571 -5.00 34.54 -15.26
CA ASP A 571 -4.48 33.23 -15.63
C ASP A 571 -3.69 32.55 -14.49
N ILE A 572 -3.48 31.24 -14.62
CA ILE A 572 -2.85 30.45 -13.55
C ILE A 572 -1.46 30.96 -13.14
N VAL A 573 -0.70 31.58 -14.07
CA VAL A 573 0.64 32.10 -13.79
C VAL A 573 0.53 33.44 -13.06
N SER A 574 -0.36 34.34 -13.51
CA SER A 574 -0.67 35.60 -12.83
C SER A 574 -1.14 35.36 -11.39
N ARG A 575 -2.05 34.40 -11.21
CA ARG A 575 -2.56 33.97 -9.89
C ARG A 575 -1.47 33.35 -9.02
N PHE A 576 -0.55 32.58 -9.62
CA PHE A 576 0.60 32.04 -8.89
C PHE A 576 1.56 33.15 -8.43
N ILE A 577 1.82 34.13 -9.29
CA ILE A 577 2.63 35.31 -8.94
C ILE A 577 1.98 36.10 -7.81
N GLU A 578 0.66 36.35 -7.88
CA GLU A 578 -0.10 37.01 -6.80
C GLU A 578 0.04 36.24 -5.49
N PHE A 579 -0.14 34.91 -5.51
CA PHE A 579 0.04 34.06 -4.34
C PHE A 579 1.45 34.19 -3.74
N LEU A 580 2.50 34.27 -4.56
CA LEU A 580 3.87 34.49 -4.09
C LEU A 580 4.05 35.88 -3.46
N LYS A 581 3.48 36.93 -4.05
CA LYS A 581 3.52 38.29 -3.48
C LYS A 581 2.88 38.31 -2.09
N VAL A 582 1.75 37.62 -1.91
CA VAL A 582 1.05 37.59 -0.61
C VAL A 582 1.82 36.76 0.43
N THR A 583 2.40 35.62 0.03
CA THR A 583 3.02 34.68 0.99
C THR A 583 4.47 35.00 1.35
N PHE A 584 5.20 35.61 0.40
CA PHE A 584 6.63 35.85 0.48
C PHE A 584 7.03 37.30 0.18
N GLY A 585 6.09 38.19 -0.14
CA GLY A 585 6.37 39.60 -0.39
C GLY A 585 6.74 39.90 -1.84
N GLU A 586 6.49 41.15 -2.27
CA GLU A 586 6.72 41.59 -3.65
C GLU A 586 8.20 41.92 -3.94
N ASP A 587 8.94 42.43 -2.96
CA ASP A 587 10.32 42.94 -3.15
C ASP A 587 11.32 41.89 -3.65
N ILE A 588 11.05 40.61 -3.38
CA ILE A 588 11.92 39.47 -3.67
C ILE A 588 11.27 38.46 -4.63
N LEU A 589 10.18 38.88 -5.30
CA LEU A 589 9.40 38.03 -6.18
C LEU A 589 10.26 37.39 -7.29
N GLU A 590 11.15 38.16 -7.93
CA GLU A 590 11.97 37.65 -9.04
C GLU A 590 12.93 36.54 -8.59
N GLU A 591 13.56 36.68 -7.43
CA GLU A 591 14.43 35.65 -6.85
C GLU A 591 13.64 34.36 -6.56
N ASN A 592 12.44 34.49 -6.00
CA ASN A 592 11.55 33.35 -5.75
C ASN A 592 11.11 32.66 -7.05
N LEU A 593 10.78 33.44 -8.08
CA LEU A 593 10.41 32.91 -9.39
C LEU A 593 11.58 32.17 -10.04
N ASP A 594 12.80 32.70 -9.95
CA ASP A 594 14.01 32.02 -10.44
C ASP A 594 14.27 30.70 -9.70
N TYR A 595 14.17 30.71 -8.36
CA TYR A 595 14.37 29.50 -7.56
C TYR A 595 13.36 28.40 -7.90
N ILE A 596 12.08 28.76 -8.06
CA ILE A 596 11.01 27.84 -8.46
C ILE A 596 11.27 27.32 -9.88
N ALA A 597 11.56 28.21 -10.82
CA ALA A 597 11.81 27.86 -12.22
C ALA A 597 12.97 26.86 -12.35
N ASP A 598 14.06 27.07 -11.61
CA ASP A 598 15.20 26.16 -11.59
C ASP A 598 14.84 24.81 -10.97
N ALA A 599 14.03 24.79 -9.90
CA ALA A 599 13.57 23.55 -9.26
C ALA A 599 12.71 22.67 -10.18
N ILE A 600 11.94 23.28 -11.10
CA ILE A 600 11.08 22.58 -12.06
C ILE A 600 11.75 22.37 -13.44
N GLY A 601 13.05 22.68 -13.56
CA GLY A 601 13.85 22.43 -14.76
C GLY A 601 13.73 23.50 -15.84
N ARG A 602 14.03 24.76 -15.50
CA ARG A 602 14.16 25.89 -16.45
C ARG A 602 15.20 25.59 -17.53
N LYS A 603 14.87 25.89 -18.80
CA LYS A 603 15.83 25.82 -19.91
C LYS A 603 16.68 27.10 -19.98
N PRO A 604 17.91 27.05 -20.51
CA PRO A 604 18.78 28.23 -20.64
C PRO A 604 18.19 29.40 -21.44
N SER A 605 17.23 29.12 -22.33
CA SER A 605 16.56 30.13 -23.17
C SER A 605 15.27 30.67 -22.57
N GLU A 606 14.84 30.20 -21.40
CA GLU A 606 13.56 30.54 -20.77
C GLU A 606 13.78 31.54 -19.63
N THR A 607 12.90 32.54 -19.51
CA THR A 607 12.75 33.29 -18.26
C THR A 607 12.10 32.41 -17.20
N SER A 608 12.16 32.82 -15.92
CA SER A 608 11.47 32.12 -14.82
C SER A 608 9.97 31.98 -15.07
N ARG A 609 9.31 33.06 -15.51
CA ARG A 609 7.89 33.05 -15.91
C ARG A 609 7.59 32.08 -17.05
N GLN A 610 8.45 32.03 -18.07
CA GLN A 610 8.28 31.09 -19.19
C GLN A 610 8.43 29.62 -18.75
N ALA A 611 9.37 29.33 -17.85
CA ALA A 611 9.53 27.99 -17.29
C ALA A 611 8.31 27.56 -16.47
N ILE A 612 7.79 28.45 -15.61
CA ILE A 612 6.57 28.20 -14.81
C ILE A 612 5.34 28.01 -15.71
N ARG A 613 5.17 28.87 -16.72
CA ARG A 613 4.09 28.75 -17.71
C ARG A 613 4.16 27.42 -18.46
N ARG A 614 5.36 27.02 -18.90
CA ARG A 614 5.58 25.70 -19.53
C ARG A 614 5.22 24.56 -18.60
N TYR A 615 5.60 24.64 -17.31
CA TYR A 615 5.27 23.62 -16.33
C TYR A 615 3.76 23.45 -16.17
N PHE A 616 3.00 24.52 -16.00
CA PHE A 616 1.53 24.44 -15.95
C PHE A 616 0.92 23.87 -17.23
N LEU A 617 1.43 24.27 -18.40
CA LEU A 617 0.90 23.83 -19.69
C LEU A 617 1.15 22.34 -19.99
N ARG A 618 2.26 21.77 -19.49
CA ARG A 618 2.75 20.45 -19.92
C ARG A 618 2.85 19.39 -18.83
N ASP A 619 3.18 19.77 -17.60
CA ASP A 619 3.70 18.82 -16.60
C ASP A 619 2.88 18.82 -15.31
N PHE A 620 2.36 19.98 -14.87
CA PHE A 620 1.54 20.11 -13.66
C PHE A 620 0.40 19.08 -13.59
N TYR A 621 -0.37 18.93 -14.67
CA TYR A 621 -1.50 18.00 -14.65
C TYR A 621 -1.06 16.53 -14.57
N LYS A 622 0.09 16.17 -15.14
CA LYS A 622 0.64 14.80 -15.03
C LYS A 622 1.03 14.52 -13.59
N ASP A 623 1.73 15.46 -12.94
CA ASP A 623 2.11 15.37 -11.54
C ASP A 623 0.86 15.25 -10.65
N HIS A 624 -0.18 16.07 -10.93
CA HIS A 624 -1.46 16.02 -10.22
C HIS A 624 -2.15 14.66 -10.34
N VAL A 625 -2.26 14.12 -11.56
CA VAL A 625 -2.84 12.77 -11.80
C VAL A 625 -2.07 11.70 -11.05
N GLN A 626 -0.73 11.80 -10.96
CA GLN A 626 0.11 10.86 -10.24
C GLN A 626 -0.10 10.94 -8.72
N VAL A 627 -0.06 12.14 -8.13
CA VAL A 627 -0.26 12.37 -6.69
C VAL A 627 -1.62 11.82 -6.24
N TYR A 628 -2.66 12.08 -7.04
CA TYR A 628 -4.02 11.63 -6.76
C TYR A 628 -4.34 10.23 -7.34
N LYS A 629 -3.32 9.43 -7.68
CA LYS A 629 -3.45 8.01 -8.09
C LYS A 629 -4.51 7.77 -9.18
N LYS A 630 -4.50 8.58 -10.23
CA LYS A 630 -5.49 8.59 -11.34
C LYS A 630 -6.92 8.92 -10.89
N ARG A 631 -7.05 9.72 -9.84
CA ARG A 631 -8.31 10.27 -9.32
C ARG A 631 -8.15 11.78 -9.06
N PRO A 632 -7.73 12.57 -10.08
CA PRO A 632 -7.43 13.98 -9.89
C PRO A 632 -8.67 14.76 -9.44
N ILE A 633 -8.47 15.71 -8.52
CA ILE A 633 -9.54 16.59 -8.03
C ILE A 633 -9.63 17.91 -8.80
N TYR A 634 -8.58 18.25 -9.55
CA TYR A 634 -8.58 19.37 -10.48
C TYR A 634 -8.71 18.77 -11.86
N TRP A 635 -9.74 19.15 -12.61
CA TRP A 635 -10.02 18.58 -13.92
C TRP A 635 -9.59 19.56 -15.01
N LEU A 636 -8.85 19.04 -15.98
CA LEU A 636 -8.30 19.80 -17.08
C LEU A 636 -9.21 19.70 -18.31
N PHE A 637 -9.84 20.81 -18.67
CA PHE A 637 -10.34 21.03 -20.03
C PHE A 637 -9.12 21.17 -20.95
N ASP A 638 -9.05 20.37 -22.00
CA ASP A 638 -7.91 20.34 -22.93
C ASP A 638 -8.43 20.19 -24.37
N SER A 639 -8.21 21.21 -25.19
CA SER A 639 -8.63 21.18 -26.59
C SER A 639 -7.82 20.24 -27.46
N GLY A 640 -6.58 19.92 -27.07
CA GLY A 640 -5.72 19.03 -27.85
C GLY A 640 -4.24 19.38 -27.87
N LYS A 641 -3.57 18.91 -28.93
CA LYS A 641 -2.09 18.87 -29.01
C LYS A 641 -1.47 20.21 -29.37
N GLN A 642 -2.25 21.13 -29.94
CA GLN A 642 -1.77 22.49 -30.24
C GLN A 642 -1.80 23.39 -29.01
N ASP A 643 -2.36 22.92 -27.88
CA ASP A 643 -2.65 23.72 -26.70
C ASP A 643 -3.45 24.97 -27.05
N GLY A 644 -4.50 24.80 -27.87
CA GLY A 644 -5.37 25.91 -28.25
C GLY A 644 -6.14 26.49 -27.06
N PHE A 645 -6.65 25.63 -26.19
CA PHE A 645 -7.37 26.01 -24.98
C PHE A 645 -7.14 24.99 -23.88
N LYS A 646 -6.73 25.48 -22.71
CA LYS A 646 -6.68 24.69 -21.48
C LYS A 646 -7.22 25.49 -20.30
N ALA A 647 -7.95 24.82 -19.43
CA ALA A 647 -8.39 25.40 -18.17
C ALA A 647 -8.55 24.32 -17.10
N LEU A 648 -8.15 24.64 -15.87
CA LEU A 648 -8.42 23.80 -14.71
C LEU A 648 -9.70 24.25 -14.02
N ILE A 649 -10.46 23.27 -13.53
CA ILE A 649 -11.55 23.47 -12.58
C ILE A 649 -11.33 22.61 -11.33
N TYR A 650 -11.92 22.98 -10.20
CA TYR A 650 -11.99 22.11 -9.03
C TYR A 650 -13.30 21.35 -9.00
N MET A 651 -13.24 20.00 -8.96
CA MET A 651 -14.44 19.16 -9.06
C MET A 651 -15.45 19.40 -7.94
N HIS A 652 -15.01 19.75 -6.73
CA HIS A 652 -15.91 20.02 -5.59
C HIS A 652 -16.71 21.31 -5.73
N ARG A 653 -16.34 22.16 -6.68
CA ARG A 653 -17.04 23.40 -7.06
C ARG A 653 -17.75 23.27 -8.41
N TYR A 654 -17.76 22.08 -9.01
CA TYR A 654 -18.47 21.84 -10.26
C TYR A 654 -19.98 21.98 -10.06
N ASP A 655 -20.61 22.68 -10.99
CA ASP A 655 -22.06 22.82 -11.11
C ASP A 655 -22.50 22.54 -12.56
N GLU A 656 -23.82 22.44 -12.79
CA GLU A 656 -24.39 22.13 -14.10
C GLU A 656 -24.14 23.24 -15.16
N PHE A 657 -23.62 24.40 -14.76
CA PHE A 657 -23.31 25.55 -15.61
C PHE A 657 -21.80 25.71 -15.88
N THR A 658 -20.95 24.93 -15.22
CA THR A 658 -19.49 25.07 -15.28
C THR A 658 -18.98 24.95 -16.72
N VAL A 659 -19.48 23.98 -17.48
CA VAL A 659 -19.09 23.79 -18.90
C VAL A 659 -19.51 24.99 -19.77
N ALA A 660 -20.70 25.56 -19.51
CA ALA A 660 -21.17 26.74 -20.22
C ALA A 660 -20.29 27.97 -19.90
N ARG A 661 -19.94 28.16 -18.63
CA ARG A 661 -19.05 29.23 -18.15
C ARG A 661 -17.67 29.15 -18.81
N VAL A 662 -17.05 27.97 -18.80
CA VAL A 662 -15.76 27.72 -19.48
C VAL A 662 -15.84 28.09 -20.98
N ARG A 663 -16.95 27.76 -21.64
CA ARG A 663 -17.17 28.09 -23.05
C ARG A 663 -17.28 29.59 -23.30
N THR A 664 -18.22 30.27 -22.63
CA THR A 664 -18.56 31.66 -22.95
C THR A 664 -17.54 32.65 -22.41
N ASP A 665 -17.05 32.41 -21.20
CA ASP A 665 -16.30 33.41 -20.45
C ASP A 665 -14.80 33.25 -20.64
N TYR A 666 -14.35 32.11 -21.17
CA TYR A 666 -12.93 31.81 -21.40
C TYR A 666 -12.64 31.39 -22.85
N LEU A 667 -13.23 30.31 -23.37
CA LEU A 667 -12.91 29.82 -24.73
C LEU A 667 -13.20 30.87 -25.82
N HIS A 668 -14.40 31.48 -25.81
CA HIS A 668 -14.75 32.52 -26.79
C HIS A 668 -13.91 33.79 -26.63
N LYS A 669 -13.52 34.14 -25.41
CA LYS A 669 -12.60 35.27 -25.18
C LYS A 669 -11.21 34.97 -25.75
N LEU A 670 -10.68 33.77 -25.53
CA LEU A 670 -9.39 33.36 -26.08
C LEU A 670 -9.38 33.34 -27.61
N GLN A 671 -10.45 32.84 -28.23
CA GLN A 671 -10.62 32.88 -29.69
C GLN A 671 -10.55 34.31 -30.24
N LYS A 672 -11.24 35.27 -29.59
CA LYS A 672 -11.17 36.70 -29.96
C LYS A 672 -9.76 37.27 -29.78
N SER A 673 -9.06 36.88 -28.72
CA SER A 673 -7.67 37.27 -28.48
C SER A 673 -6.73 36.73 -29.58
N TYR A 674 -6.92 35.48 -30.01
CA TYR A 674 -6.19 34.90 -31.14
C TYR A 674 -6.46 35.63 -32.45
N GLU A 675 -7.72 35.92 -32.78
CA GLU A 675 -8.06 36.70 -33.98
C GLU A 675 -7.40 38.08 -33.97
N SER A 676 -7.36 38.72 -32.81
CA SER A 676 -6.77 40.06 -32.64
C SER A 676 -5.25 40.03 -32.78
N GLU A 677 -4.59 39.04 -32.19
CA GLU A 677 -3.13 38.85 -32.32
C GLU A 677 -2.75 38.43 -33.75
N ILE A 678 -3.56 37.62 -34.45
CA ILE A 678 -3.35 37.30 -35.87
C ILE A 678 -3.35 38.59 -36.71
N LYS A 679 -4.35 39.46 -36.52
CA LYS A 679 -4.44 40.75 -37.24
C LYS A 679 -3.23 41.64 -36.94
N ARG A 680 -2.77 41.69 -35.67
CA ARG A 680 -1.58 42.43 -35.28
C ARG A 680 -0.32 41.90 -35.96
N LEU A 681 -0.15 40.58 -36.01
CA LEU A 681 1.00 39.95 -36.66
C LEU A 681 1.02 40.21 -38.17
N ASP A 682 -0.13 40.28 -38.83
CA ASP A 682 -0.22 40.66 -40.24
C ASP A 682 0.31 42.07 -40.50
N ILE A 683 -0.06 43.04 -39.66
CA ILE A 683 0.49 44.40 -39.74
C ILE A 683 2.02 44.39 -39.62
N ILE A 684 2.59 43.58 -38.71
CA ILE A 684 4.05 43.47 -38.54
C ILE A 684 4.70 42.86 -39.79
N ILE A 685 4.09 41.84 -40.39
CA ILE A 685 4.61 41.17 -41.60
C ILE A 685 4.65 42.14 -42.79
N ASP A 686 3.64 43.00 -42.92
CA ASP A 686 3.50 43.95 -44.02
C ASP A 686 4.28 45.27 -43.79
N SER A 687 4.72 45.55 -42.55
CA SER A 687 5.51 46.74 -42.20
C SER A 687 7.00 46.68 -42.61
N ASP A 688 7.72 47.80 -42.55
CA ASP A 688 9.16 47.91 -42.87
C ASP A 688 10.10 47.46 -41.73
N VAL A 689 9.75 46.35 -41.06
CA VAL A 689 10.59 45.71 -40.02
C VAL A 689 11.63 44.75 -40.63
N SER A 690 12.59 44.31 -39.82
CA SER A 690 13.66 43.42 -40.27
C SER A 690 13.12 42.07 -40.78
N GLN A 691 13.83 41.43 -41.73
CA GLN A 691 13.44 40.11 -42.24
C GLN A 691 13.37 39.03 -41.13
N ARG A 692 14.17 39.18 -40.07
CA ARG A 692 14.13 38.32 -38.89
C ARG A 692 12.81 38.47 -38.13
N GLU A 693 12.35 39.69 -37.91
CA GLU A 693 11.06 39.97 -37.26
C GLU A 693 9.89 39.47 -38.09
N LYS A 694 9.90 39.69 -39.42
CA LYS A 694 8.87 39.15 -40.33
C LYS A 694 8.79 37.62 -40.25
N THR A 695 9.95 36.96 -40.21
CA THR A 695 10.02 35.49 -40.09
C THR A 695 9.47 34.99 -38.74
N ASN A 696 9.81 35.66 -37.64
CA ASN A 696 9.29 35.32 -36.31
C ASN A 696 7.77 35.55 -36.22
N ALA A 697 7.28 36.66 -36.78
CA ALA A 697 5.85 36.97 -36.83
C ALA A 697 5.07 35.93 -37.64
N ARG A 698 5.58 35.48 -38.80
CA ARG A 698 4.98 34.39 -39.60
C ARG A 698 4.88 33.08 -38.81
N LYS A 699 5.96 32.68 -38.11
CA LYS A 699 5.96 31.47 -37.27
C LYS A 699 4.95 31.56 -36.13
N LYS A 700 4.86 32.72 -35.46
CA LYS A 700 3.88 32.95 -34.39
C LYS A 700 2.45 32.91 -34.94
N LYS A 701 2.20 33.54 -36.10
CA LYS A 701 0.88 33.52 -36.77
C LYS A 701 0.46 32.09 -37.11
N GLU A 702 1.35 31.29 -37.69
CA GLU A 702 1.08 29.88 -38.03
C GLU A 702 0.78 29.02 -36.79
N ARG A 703 1.43 29.31 -35.66
CA ARG A 703 1.12 28.67 -34.36
C ARG A 703 -0.30 29.04 -33.91
N ILE A 704 -0.62 30.32 -33.86
CA ILE A 704 -1.93 30.82 -33.39
C ILE A 704 -3.07 30.35 -34.31
N LEU A 705 -2.85 30.29 -35.63
CA LEU A 705 -3.86 29.75 -36.56
C LEU A 705 -4.21 28.29 -36.26
N ARG A 706 -3.21 27.45 -35.94
CA ARG A 706 -3.44 26.05 -35.54
C ARG A 706 -4.15 25.94 -34.19
N GLN A 707 -3.79 26.79 -33.23
CA GLN A 707 -4.48 26.89 -31.94
C GLN A 707 -5.95 27.32 -32.12
N MET A 708 -6.20 28.32 -32.97
CA MET A 708 -7.54 28.82 -33.28
C MET A 708 -8.40 27.74 -33.95
N GLU A 709 -7.86 27.02 -34.92
CA GLU A 709 -8.56 25.90 -35.56
C GLU A 709 -8.94 24.80 -34.55
N GLU A 710 -8.00 24.42 -33.66
CA GLU A 710 -8.26 23.47 -32.59
C GLU A 710 -9.36 23.97 -31.63
N CYS A 711 -9.32 25.25 -31.23
CA CYS A 711 -10.35 25.88 -30.42
C CYS A 711 -11.73 25.87 -31.07
N MET A 712 -11.82 26.10 -32.39
CA MET A 712 -13.09 26.08 -33.12
C MET A 712 -13.69 24.67 -33.18
N GLN A 713 -12.85 23.64 -33.33
CA GLN A 713 -13.30 22.25 -33.28
C GLN A 713 -13.75 21.86 -31.87
N TYR A 714 -12.98 22.27 -30.86
CA TYR A 714 -13.30 22.02 -29.46
C TYR A 714 -14.58 22.76 -29.01
N ASP A 715 -14.88 23.95 -29.56
CA ASP A 715 -16.12 24.68 -29.28
C ASP A 715 -17.37 23.84 -29.59
N GLN A 716 -17.32 22.97 -30.59
CA GLN A 716 -18.44 22.07 -30.92
C GLN A 716 -18.69 21.04 -29.81
N VAL A 717 -17.61 20.49 -29.24
CA VAL A 717 -17.66 19.52 -28.15
C VAL A 717 -18.21 20.16 -26.89
N ILE A 718 -17.63 21.30 -26.49
CA ILE A 718 -18.04 22.00 -25.27
C ILE A 718 -19.45 22.57 -25.40
N ALA A 719 -19.88 23.04 -26.58
CA ALA A 719 -21.26 23.48 -26.82
C ALA A 719 -22.25 22.33 -26.62
N HIS A 720 -21.94 21.16 -27.16
CA HIS A 720 -22.78 19.98 -27.01
C HIS A 720 -22.93 19.58 -25.55
N VAL A 721 -21.83 19.52 -24.79
CA VAL A 721 -21.87 19.16 -23.36
C VAL A 721 -22.52 20.25 -22.50
N ALA A 722 -22.27 21.53 -22.79
CA ALA A 722 -22.90 22.65 -22.09
C ALA A 722 -24.45 22.57 -22.16
N ASN A 723 -24.98 22.16 -23.31
CA ASN A 723 -26.43 21.96 -23.49
C ASN A 723 -26.99 20.76 -22.69
N GLN A 724 -26.17 19.74 -22.43
CA GLN A 724 -26.58 18.58 -21.65
C GLN A 724 -26.70 18.87 -20.15
N ARG A 725 -26.03 19.93 -19.64
CA ARG A 725 -26.03 20.31 -18.21
C ARG A 725 -25.74 19.12 -17.29
N ILE A 726 -24.70 18.37 -17.62
CA ILE A 726 -24.31 17.15 -16.90
C ILE A 726 -24.11 17.49 -15.42
N LYS A 727 -24.75 16.73 -14.53
CA LYS A 727 -24.55 16.81 -13.08
C LYS A 727 -23.59 15.72 -12.60
N ILE A 728 -22.80 16.06 -11.58
CA ILE A 728 -21.95 15.09 -10.88
C ILE A 728 -22.43 14.91 -9.44
N ASP A 729 -22.18 13.74 -8.88
CA ASP A 729 -22.32 13.48 -7.44
C ASP A 729 -20.93 13.09 -6.94
N LEU A 730 -20.34 13.90 -6.05
CA LEU A 730 -18.99 13.65 -5.52
C LEU A 730 -18.88 12.24 -4.91
N ASP A 731 -19.93 11.71 -4.29
CA ASP A 731 -19.90 10.38 -3.66
C ASP A 731 -19.80 9.23 -4.68
N ASP A 732 -20.16 9.46 -5.94
CA ASP A 732 -19.89 8.49 -7.02
C ASP A 732 -18.38 8.30 -7.26
N GLY A 733 -17.55 9.23 -6.77
CA GLY A 733 -16.10 9.21 -6.90
C GLY A 733 -15.60 9.76 -8.22
N VAL A 734 -14.29 9.96 -8.32
CA VAL A 734 -13.69 10.63 -9.49
C VAL A 734 -13.89 9.81 -10.74
N LYS A 735 -13.63 8.50 -10.70
CA LYS A 735 -13.69 7.64 -11.90
C LYS A 735 -15.05 7.68 -12.60
N VAL A 736 -16.14 7.60 -11.83
CA VAL A 736 -17.51 7.59 -12.38
C VAL A 736 -17.86 8.96 -12.96
N ASN A 737 -17.56 10.04 -12.22
CA ASN A 737 -17.90 11.37 -12.69
C ASN A 737 -17.04 11.82 -13.87
N TYR A 738 -15.73 11.53 -13.85
CA TYR A 738 -14.81 11.89 -14.92
C TYR A 738 -15.18 11.20 -16.24
N ALA A 739 -15.61 9.94 -16.19
CA ALA A 739 -16.03 9.18 -17.36
C ALA A 739 -17.23 9.80 -18.10
N LYS A 740 -18.07 10.62 -17.44
CA LYS A 740 -19.18 11.35 -18.07
C LYS A 740 -18.71 12.37 -19.12
N PHE A 741 -17.43 12.76 -19.08
CA PHE A 741 -16.83 13.75 -19.97
C PHE A 741 -15.82 13.15 -20.97
N GLN A 742 -15.82 11.83 -21.11
CA GLN A 742 -14.95 11.09 -22.03
C GLN A 742 -15.80 10.41 -23.13
N GLY A 743 -15.27 10.32 -24.34
CA GLY A 743 -15.88 9.60 -25.46
C GLY A 743 -17.23 10.15 -25.91
N ILE A 744 -17.45 11.47 -25.78
CA ILE A 744 -18.71 12.13 -26.09
C ILE A 744 -19.00 12.02 -27.59
N GLU A 745 -20.20 11.52 -27.92
CA GLU A 745 -20.67 11.38 -29.30
C GLU A 745 -21.48 12.60 -29.72
N ILE A 746 -20.94 13.38 -30.68
CA ILE A 746 -21.56 14.60 -31.19
C ILE A 746 -22.22 14.29 -32.54
N PRO A 747 -23.54 14.46 -32.68
CA PRO A 747 -24.24 14.25 -33.96
C PRO A 747 -23.73 15.22 -35.04
N GLN A 748 -23.47 14.70 -36.24
CA GLN A 748 -22.94 15.47 -37.39
C GLN A 748 -23.96 15.62 -38.54
N GLY A 749 -25.25 15.37 -38.26
CA GLY A 749 -26.34 15.35 -39.26
C GLY A 749 -26.62 13.97 -39.84
N GLU A 750 -27.71 13.84 -40.61
CA GLU A 750 -28.16 12.56 -41.19
C GLU A 750 -27.11 11.94 -42.12
N GLY A 751 -26.85 10.63 -41.93
CA GLY A 751 -25.92 9.85 -42.76
C GLY A 751 -24.43 9.96 -42.40
N ARG A 752 -24.03 10.81 -41.45
CA ARG A 752 -22.64 10.95 -41.00
C ARG A 752 -22.43 10.25 -39.65
N LYS A 753 -21.27 9.61 -39.48
CA LYS A 753 -20.89 9.03 -38.18
C LYS A 753 -20.71 10.16 -37.14
N PRO A 754 -21.18 9.97 -35.89
CA PRO A 754 -20.98 10.95 -34.83
C PRO A 754 -19.49 11.16 -34.56
N LEU A 755 -19.11 12.41 -34.29
CA LEU A 755 -17.76 12.76 -33.88
C LEU A 755 -17.58 12.33 -32.42
N LYS A 756 -16.57 11.49 -32.15
CA LYS A 756 -16.17 11.14 -30.78
C LYS A 756 -15.06 12.06 -30.31
N ALA A 757 -15.28 12.76 -29.22
CA ALA A 757 -14.30 13.64 -28.61
C ALA A 757 -14.37 13.58 -27.07
N ASP A 758 -13.23 13.86 -26.43
CA ASP A 758 -13.16 14.00 -24.99
C ASP A 758 -13.26 15.50 -24.65
N LEU A 759 -14.00 15.85 -23.60
CA LEU A 759 -14.04 17.22 -23.11
C LEU A 759 -12.86 17.50 -22.17
N LEU A 760 -12.58 16.55 -21.28
CA LEU A 760 -11.46 16.62 -20.33
C LEU A 760 -10.27 15.80 -20.83
N ALA A 761 -9.07 16.14 -20.38
CA ALA A 761 -7.85 15.39 -20.66
C ALA A 761 -7.96 13.89 -20.28
N LYS A 762 -7.15 13.02 -20.86
CA LYS A 762 -7.12 11.59 -20.47
C LYS A 762 -6.32 11.37 -19.19
N ILE A 763 -6.74 10.42 -18.35
CA ILE A 763 -6.13 10.08 -17.05
C ILE A 763 -5.66 8.62 -16.93
#